data_AF-A0A327ZQC6-F1
#
_entry.id   AF-A0A327ZQC6-F1
#
_cell.length_a   1.000
_cell.length_b   1.000
_cell.length_c   1.000
_cell.angle_alpha   90.00
_cell.angle_beta   90.00
_cell.angle_gamma   90.00
#
_symmetry.space_group_name_H-M   'P 1'
#
loop_
_entity.id
_entity.type
_entity.pdbx_description
1 polymer ?
#
loop_
_entity_poly.entity_id
_entity_poly.type
_entity_poly.pdbx_seq_one_letter_code
_entity_poly.pdbx_strand_id
1 'polypeptide(L)'
;MAIVDKDRQRFDEVTKKDRIGLINALIHASYKIEDYKYKLLGINRNLSNAEKIVVRLIPLLEIYKREGRFSSFGENLEEAVSNLSTDSIDEETLKKYLKKFDSLRTPGNEMGIWIDKAYTLSNMANEVAEGTLSIRNYISIVFINLFSYFYIDGELKYKNILYEILTYFKVYGKDKSYSKETLIDILHFENEKDNIKKNNQKNILFDYLISTEFFIKSEQNNEKFLLSEFAQNYLDDLIELCNLKYKFHEFEDVKQLLNRNTNSLAYAKYLSENKNKFLMLKAKYFLEKNKLYNNNEKVTDSNIISENKLFYGAPGTGKSFNIQKFIRKNGLQDYKNKLEHPNVFRTTLHPESSYHDFVGQIMPVVTKDNDGKDLIKYDFKPQVFTLALERALEKRDEPVFLILEEMSRANVAAVFGDIFQLLDRDEDGRSEYLIDNELIQKYLNEQFSRKNIGLSLSKIYIPHNLFIIGTVNTSDQNVFVMDTAFKRRFEFEYLDANYAALDEAGKPLNNFVFNIGKMNFSWINFIHNLNEFIVDDLNGLGLTEDKQLGQFFIKFKLDDNELTEQSIVTNIENQDNYSVNYDKLKGKLLQYLWNDVRGASYSEKSLFDSNIKSFGELYKKFEEKEQVFSKEFLEKFVKEESYNEIQN
;
A
#
# COMPACT_ATOMS: atom_id res chain seq x y z
N MET A 1 -2.74 39.20 8.47
CA MET A 1 -3.60 39.40 7.28
C MET A 1 -5.08 39.12 7.59
N ALA A 2 -5.75 39.99 8.34
CA ALA A 2 -6.85 40.77 7.79
C ALA A 2 -6.77 42.13 8.49
N ILE A 3 -6.86 43.19 7.69
CA ILE A 3 -6.42 44.51 8.13
C ILE A 3 -7.62 45.41 8.18
N VAL A 4 -8.25 45.44 9.36
CA VAL A 4 -9.36 46.37 9.64
C VAL A 4 -8.96 47.40 10.71
N ASP A 5 -7.69 47.46 11.09
CA ASP A 5 -7.31 48.16 12.34
C ASP A 5 -6.69 49.56 12.14
N LYS A 6 -6.30 49.96 10.91
CA LYS A 6 -5.71 51.30 10.65
C LYS A 6 -5.99 51.78 9.23
N ASP A 7 -6.27 53.09 9.06
CA ASP A 7 -6.51 53.77 7.77
C ASP A 7 -5.33 53.70 6.78
N ARG A 8 -4.15 53.23 7.23
CA ARG A 8 -2.90 53.18 6.43
C ARG A 8 -2.26 51.79 6.23
N GLN A 9 -2.74 50.72 6.86
CA GLN A 9 -2.13 49.41 6.70
C GLN A 9 -2.76 48.59 5.57
N ARG A 10 -2.25 48.82 4.35
CA ARG A 10 -2.02 47.74 3.36
C ARG A 10 -0.96 46.80 3.93
N PHE A 11 -0.70 45.62 3.35
CA PHE A 11 0.28 44.61 3.83
C PHE A 11 1.59 45.22 4.37
N ASP A 12 1.61 45.65 5.64
CA ASP A 12 2.49 46.74 6.04
C ASP A 12 3.95 46.27 6.16
N GLU A 13 4.91 47.20 6.02
CA GLU A 13 6.35 46.98 6.16
C GLU A 13 6.74 46.33 7.51
N VAL A 14 5.85 46.39 8.49
CA VAL A 14 5.97 45.74 9.81
C VAL A 14 5.89 44.21 9.72
N THR A 15 5.46 43.67 8.58
CA THR A 15 5.42 42.24 8.26
C THR A 15 6.84 41.77 7.94
N LYS A 16 7.66 41.57 8.98
CA LYS A 16 9.02 41.02 8.85
C LYS A 16 8.96 39.65 8.14
N LYS A 17 9.97 39.33 7.33
CA LYS A 17 10.19 38.01 6.68
C LYS A 17 9.93 36.81 7.61
N ASP A 18 10.15 37.01 8.91
CA ASP A 18 9.84 36.08 9.99
C ASP A 18 8.39 35.58 10.03
N ARG A 19 7.40 36.39 9.60
CA ARG A 19 5.98 35.99 9.60
C ARG A 19 5.64 34.99 8.51
N ILE A 20 6.25 35.15 7.33
CA ILE A 20 6.16 34.17 6.23
C ILE A 20 6.87 32.89 6.66
N GLY A 21 8.06 33.01 7.27
CA GLY A 21 8.77 31.88 7.89
C GLY A 21 7.96 31.14 8.94
N LEU A 22 7.16 31.84 9.76
CA LEU A 22 6.26 31.23 10.75
C LEU A 22 5.17 30.39 10.10
N ILE A 23 4.54 30.93 9.07
CA ILE A 23 3.48 30.26 8.33
C ILE A 23 4.03 29.07 7.56
N ASN A 24 5.23 29.23 7.04
CA ASN A 24 5.98 28.19 6.41
C ASN A 24 6.33 27.04 7.39
N ALA A 25 6.92 27.36 8.54
CA ALA A 25 7.20 26.40 9.60
C ALA A 25 5.93 25.68 10.08
N LEU A 26 4.82 26.41 10.20
CA LEU A 26 3.50 25.87 10.48
C LEU A 26 3.10 24.84 9.41
N ILE A 27 3.13 25.19 8.12
CA ILE A 27 2.76 24.29 7.01
C ILE A 27 3.50 22.96 7.13
N HIS A 28 4.82 22.96 7.28
CA HIS A 28 5.60 21.72 7.39
C HIS A 28 5.32 20.95 8.68
N ALA A 29 5.26 21.63 9.84
CA ALA A 29 4.94 20.98 11.12
C ALA A 29 3.56 20.30 11.11
N SER A 30 2.61 20.83 10.32
CA SER A 30 1.28 20.23 10.16
C SER A 30 1.25 18.98 9.28
N TYR A 31 2.14 18.86 8.29
CA TYR A 31 2.21 17.67 7.42
C TYR A 31 2.78 16.45 8.14
N LYS A 32 3.70 16.68 9.08
CA LYS A 32 4.40 15.62 9.82
C LYS A 32 3.94 15.52 11.27
N ILE A 33 2.73 16.00 11.58
CA ILE A 33 2.24 16.13 12.97
C ILE A 33 2.19 14.77 13.71
N GLU A 34 1.99 13.68 12.96
CA GLU A 34 1.99 12.29 13.43
C GLU A 34 3.40 11.75 13.67
N ASP A 35 4.38 12.09 12.81
CA ASP A 35 5.81 11.76 12.99
C ASP A 35 6.38 12.35 14.30
N TYR A 36 5.76 13.42 14.81
CA TYR A 36 6.13 14.12 16.04
C TYR A 36 5.19 13.85 17.23
N LYS A 37 4.22 12.93 17.11
CA LYS A 37 3.28 12.60 18.20
C LYS A 37 3.95 11.74 19.30
N TYR A 38 5.08 11.11 18.99
CA TYR A 38 5.75 10.12 19.85
C TYR A 38 7.17 10.49 20.33
N LYS A 39 7.70 11.69 20.03
CA LYS A 39 9.13 12.02 20.27
C LYS A 39 9.43 13.09 21.33
N LEU A 40 8.46 13.47 22.18
CA LEU A 40 8.70 14.38 23.32
C LEU A 40 8.68 13.58 24.64
N LEU A 41 9.54 12.58 24.77
CA LEU A 41 9.79 11.89 26.04
C LEU A 41 10.69 12.77 26.92
N GLY A 42 10.16 13.26 28.04
CA GLY A 42 10.96 14.00 29.03
C GLY A 42 10.24 15.10 29.80
N ILE A 43 8.99 15.45 29.44
CA ILE A 43 8.21 16.42 30.21
C ILE A 43 7.28 15.67 31.15
N ASN A 44 7.45 15.86 32.45
CA ASN A 44 6.59 15.29 33.50
C ASN A 44 5.22 16.00 33.60
N ARG A 45 4.68 16.48 32.46
CA ARG A 45 3.41 17.20 32.33
C ARG A 45 2.84 17.02 30.93
N ASN A 46 1.54 16.72 30.84
CA ASN A 46 0.80 16.76 29.58
C ASN A 46 0.76 18.19 29.04
N LEU A 47 1.41 18.43 27.89
CA LEU A 47 1.34 19.70 27.18
C LEU A 47 -0.08 19.91 26.60
N SER A 48 -0.62 21.11 26.75
CA SER A 48 -1.81 21.57 26.02
C SER A 48 -1.53 21.68 24.52
N ASN A 49 -2.58 21.71 23.69
CA ASN A 49 -2.42 21.88 22.23
C ASN A 49 -1.70 23.20 21.87
N ALA A 50 -1.92 24.27 22.65
CA ALA A 50 -1.20 25.52 22.48
C ALA A 50 0.31 25.36 22.75
N GLU A 51 0.69 24.70 23.84
CA GLU A 51 2.10 24.45 24.18
C GLU A 51 2.81 23.54 23.16
N LYS A 52 2.10 22.52 22.65
CA LYS A 52 2.62 21.63 21.59
C LYS A 52 2.97 22.41 20.31
N ILE A 53 2.12 23.36 19.93
CA ILE A 53 2.36 24.22 18.76
C ILE A 53 3.59 25.11 18.98
N VAL A 54 3.70 25.73 20.16
CA VAL A 54 4.82 26.64 20.49
C VAL A 54 6.17 25.90 20.46
N VAL A 55 6.23 24.72 21.06
CA VAL A 55 7.44 23.88 21.13
C VAL A 55 7.93 23.47 19.75
N ARG A 56 7.02 23.17 18.82
CA ARG A 56 7.38 22.77 17.46
C ARG A 56 7.83 23.95 16.60
N LEU A 57 7.25 25.13 16.81
CA LEU A 57 7.46 26.28 15.92
C LEU A 57 8.73 27.07 16.20
N ILE A 58 9.09 27.32 17.47
CA ILE A 58 10.24 28.17 17.80
C ILE A 58 11.55 27.62 17.18
N PRO A 59 11.86 26.32 17.30
CA PRO A 59 13.08 25.79 16.72
C PRO A 59 13.08 25.83 15.18
N LEU A 60 11.97 25.47 14.53
CA LEU A 60 11.81 25.55 13.06
C LEU A 60 12.03 26.97 12.55
N LEU A 61 11.50 27.96 13.24
CA LEU A 61 11.69 29.38 12.93
C LEU A 61 13.14 29.82 13.04
N GLU A 62 13.85 29.36 14.06
CA GLU A 62 15.26 29.70 14.27
C GLU A 62 16.14 29.11 13.14
N ILE A 63 15.86 27.88 12.71
CA ILE A 63 16.57 27.24 11.60
C ILE A 63 16.23 27.93 10.26
N TYR A 64 14.95 28.18 10.00
CA TYR A 64 14.50 28.93 8.82
C TYR A 64 15.17 30.32 8.72
N LYS A 65 15.30 31.03 9.85
CA LYS A 65 15.98 32.33 9.93
C LYS A 65 17.47 32.25 9.62
N ARG A 66 18.14 31.16 10.01
CA ARG A 66 19.58 30.97 9.84
C ARG A 66 19.93 30.49 8.43
N GLU A 67 19.13 29.60 7.84
CA GLU A 67 19.54 28.81 6.67
C GLU A 67 18.61 28.91 5.44
N GLY A 68 17.42 29.53 5.54
CA GLY A 68 16.42 29.38 4.47
C GLY A 68 15.53 30.60 4.26
N ARG A 69 15.97 31.57 3.46
CA ARG A 69 15.06 32.54 2.81
C ARG A 69 14.74 32.21 1.35
N PHE A 70 15.25 31.09 0.82
CA PHE A 70 15.17 30.76 -0.61
C PHE A 70 14.61 29.38 -0.96
N SER A 71 14.28 28.51 0.01
CA SER A 71 13.77 27.17 -0.28
C SER A 71 12.26 27.06 -0.07
N SER A 72 11.54 26.75 -1.14
CA SER A 72 10.14 26.35 -1.15
C SER A 72 10.01 24.86 -0.83
N PHE A 73 10.32 24.49 0.42
CA PHE A 73 9.97 23.21 1.08
C PHE A 73 10.40 21.91 0.43
N GLY A 74 11.66 21.55 0.63
CA GLY A 74 12.11 20.16 0.51
C GLY A 74 13.31 19.98 1.41
N GLU A 75 14.50 20.21 0.86
CA GLU A 75 15.75 19.74 1.47
C GLU A 75 16.12 20.43 2.80
N ASN A 76 16.34 21.75 2.83
CA ASN A 76 16.83 22.42 4.06
C ASN A 76 15.82 22.41 5.22
N LEU A 77 14.53 22.31 4.92
CA LEU A 77 13.48 22.34 5.94
C LEU A 77 13.23 20.93 6.48
N GLU A 78 13.38 19.88 5.66
CA GLU A 78 13.40 18.49 6.11
C GLU A 78 14.63 18.19 6.97
N GLU A 79 15.79 18.74 6.60
CA GLU A 79 17.01 18.69 7.42
C GLU A 79 16.82 19.40 8.76
N ALA A 80 16.23 20.60 8.75
CA ALA A 80 15.87 21.35 9.95
C ALA A 80 14.97 20.53 10.89
N VAL A 81 14.03 19.82 10.32
CA VAL A 81 13.01 19.03 11.01
C VAL A 81 13.58 17.71 11.56
N SER A 82 14.54 17.11 10.85
CA SER A 82 15.34 15.99 11.34
C SER A 82 16.15 16.38 12.58
N ASN A 83 16.70 17.60 12.60
CA ASN A 83 17.47 18.14 13.72
C ASN A 83 16.63 18.48 14.97
N LEU A 84 15.30 18.51 14.88
CA LEU A 84 14.39 18.73 16.03
C LEU A 84 14.04 17.45 16.79
N SER A 85 14.57 16.31 16.35
CA SER A 85 14.30 15.00 16.94
C SER A 85 15.05 14.73 18.24
N THR A 86 15.88 15.66 18.70
CA THR A 86 16.67 15.53 19.93
C THR A 86 16.54 16.79 20.78
N ASP A 87 15.74 16.71 21.84
CA ASP A 87 16.04 17.23 23.18
C ASP A 87 14.79 17.11 24.06
N SER A 88 14.96 16.56 25.26
CA SER A 88 13.95 16.63 26.32
C SER A 88 13.81 18.10 26.77
N ILE A 89 12.61 18.68 26.64
CA ILE A 89 12.38 20.10 27.00
C ILE A 89 12.01 20.21 28.48
N ASP A 90 12.88 20.79 29.29
CA ASP A 90 12.56 21.11 30.68
C ASP A 90 11.59 22.30 30.82
N GLU A 91 11.05 22.50 32.03
CA GLU A 91 10.04 23.53 32.31
C GLU A 91 10.58 24.97 32.14
N GLU A 92 11.88 25.18 32.36
CA GLU A 92 12.54 26.47 32.19
C GLU A 92 12.68 26.83 30.70
N THR A 93 13.03 25.84 29.89
CA THR A 93 13.11 25.91 28.43
C THR A 93 11.74 26.12 27.81
N LEU A 94 10.69 25.45 28.31
CA LEU A 94 9.31 25.69 27.91
C LEU A 94 8.87 27.14 28.21
N LYS A 95 9.15 27.66 29.41
CA LYS A 95 8.89 29.08 29.76
C LYS A 95 9.64 30.05 28.84
N LYS A 96 10.88 29.71 28.48
CA LYS A 96 11.68 30.49 27.53
C LYS A 96 11.07 30.46 26.12
N TYR A 97 10.58 29.31 25.66
CA TYR A 97 9.88 29.20 24.38
C TYR A 97 8.56 29.95 24.37
N LEU A 98 7.76 29.86 25.44
CA LEU A 98 6.54 30.65 25.59
C LEU A 98 6.83 32.15 25.54
N LYS A 99 7.85 32.63 26.27
CA LYS A 99 8.26 34.04 26.25
C LYS A 99 8.81 34.50 24.88
N LYS A 100 9.55 33.64 24.17
CA LYS A 100 9.99 33.91 22.79
C LYS A 100 8.80 33.95 21.83
N PHE A 101 7.84 33.04 22.00
CA PHE A 101 6.63 32.96 21.18
C PHE A 101 5.70 34.16 21.41
N ASP A 102 5.64 34.70 22.63
CA ASP A 102 4.92 35.95 22.95
C ASP A 102 5.42 37.12 22.09
N SER A 103 6.72 37.20 21.80
CA SER A 103 7.29 38.22 20.90
C SER A 103 6.93 38.01 19.42
N LEU A 104 6.45 36.81 19.08
CA LEU A 104 6.01 36.37 17.76
C LEU A 104 4.47 36.27 17.66
N ARG A 105 3.72 36.73 18.68
CA ARG A 105 2.27 36.53 18.87
C ARG A 105 1.37 37.29 17.88
N THR A 106 1.82 38.43 17.39
CA THR A 106 1.03 39.36 16.56
C THR A 106 0.44 38.74 15.27
N PRO A 107 1.15 37.85 14.52
CA PRO A 107 0.63 37.23 13.31
C PRO A 107 -0.44 36.16 13.57
N GLY A 108 -0.37 35.43 14.69
CA GLY A 108 -1.35 34.36 14.99
C GLY A 108 -2.75 34.92 15.27
N ASN A 109 -2.82 36.05 15.98
CA ASN A 109 -4.09 36.76 16.19
C ASN A 109 -4.65 37.30 14.86
N GLU A 110 -3.78 37.83 13.99
CA GLU A 110 -4.17 38.28 12.65
C GLU A 110 -4.74 37.19 11.75
N MET A 111 -4.39 35.92 11.99
CA MET A 111 -4.84 34.77 11.23
C MET A 111 -6.00 34.03 11.89
N GLY A 112 -6.54 34.55 12.99
CA GLY A 112 -7.61 33.90 13.73
C GLY A 112 -7.18 32.60 14.42
N ILE A 113 -5.88 32.43 14.69
CA ILE A 113 -5.36 31.24 15.39
C ILE A 113 -5.69 31.31 16.87
N TRP A 114 -5.53 32.48 17.48
CA TRP A 114 -5.77 32.71 18.91
C TRP A 114 -7.01 33.58 19.11
N ILE A 115 -7.91 33.17 20.01
CA ILE A 115 -9.15 33.90 20.30
C ILE A 115 -9.09 34.74 21.58
N ASP A 116 -8.00 34.63 22.35
CA ASP A 116 -7.78 35.41 23.56
C ASP A 116 -6.27 35.61 23.87
N LYS A 117 -6.00 36.32 24.97
CA LYS A 117 -4.62 36.55 25.45
C LYS A 117 -4.01 35.33 26.17
N ALA A 118 -4.80 34.28 26.42
CA ALA A 118 -4.41 33.06 27.11
C ALA A 118 -4.01 31.92 26.15
N TYR A 119 -3.87 32.22 24.85
CA TYR A 119 -3.50 31.25 23.81
C TYR A 119 -4.57 30.19 23.55
N THR A 120 -5.85 30.51 23.79
CA THR A 120 -6.94 29.62 23.37
C THR A 120 -6.99 29.59 21.84
N LEU A 121 -6.93 28.38 21.26
CA LEU A 121 -7.01 28.17 19.83
C LEU A 121 -8.45 28.37 19.32
N SER A 122 -8.60 28.93 18.12
CA SER A 122 -9.87 28.88 17.40
C SER A 122 -10.20 27.46 16.96
N ASN A 123 -11.47 27.18 16.63
CA ASN A 123 -11.88 25.85 16.19
C ASN A 123 -11.08 25.36 14.97
N MET A 124 -10.90 26.23 13.96
CA MET A 124 -10.13 25.89 12.76
C MET A 124 -8.64 25.64 13.09
N ALA A 125 -8.09 26.34 14.09
CA ALA A 125 -6.72 26.13 14.54
C ALA A 125 -6.56 24.88 15.43
N ASN A 126 -7.60 24.49 16.18
CA ASN A 126 -7.65 23.20 16.89
C ASN A 126 -7.65 22.04 15.91
N GLU A 127 -8.43 22.11 14.82
CA GLU A 127 -8.42 21.06 13.78
C GLU A 127 -7.03 20.90 13.13
N VAL A 128 -6.31 22.00 12.94
CA VAL A 128 -4.90 21.97 12.52
C VAL A 128 -4.03 21.29 13.58
N ALA A 129 -4.22 21.60 14.85
CA ALA A 129 -3.46 21.01 15.96
C ALA A 129 -3.70 19.50 16.11
N GLU A 130 -4.90 19.04 15.75
CA GLU A 130 -5.34 17.65 15.81
C GLU A 130 -4.97 16.86 14.54
N GLY A 131 -4.56 17.54 13.46
CA GLY A 131 -4.20 16.92 12.18
C GLY A 131 -5.38 16.68 11.24
N THR A 132 -6.58 17.15 11.57
CA THR A 132 -7.78 16.98 10.74
C THR A 132 -7.89 18.04 9.63
N LEU A 133 -7.14 19.15 9.75
CA LEU A 133 -7.05 20.21 8.74
C LEU A 133 -5.59 20.56 8.45
N SER A 134 -5.18 20.56 7.18
CA SER A 134 -3.83 21.03 6.80
C SER A 134 -3.73 22.55 6.94
N ILE A 135 -2.53 23.07 7.23
CA ILE A 135 -2.34 24.52 7.31
C ILE A 135 -2.43 25.19 5.94
N ARG A 136 -2.07 24.49 4.87
CA ARG A 136 -2.31 24.98 3.51
C ARG A 136 -3.80 25.19 3.25
N ASN A 137 -4.66 24.27 3.70
CA ASN A 137 -6.11 24.46 3.67
C ASN A 137 -6.55 25.60 4.59
N TYR A 138 -6.01 25.70 5.82
CA TYR A 138 -6.28 26.80 6.74
C TYR A 138 -6.03 28.17 6.08
N ILE A 139 -4.85 28.37 5.50
CA ILE A 139 -4.47 29.63 4.85
C ILE A 139 -5.34 29.89 3.62
N SER A 140 -5.67 28.84 2.87
CA SER A 140 -6.56 28.96 1.71
C SER A 140 -7.95 29.44 2.12
N ILE A 141 -8.51 28.90 3.20
CA ILE A 141 -9.80 29.33 3.78
C ILE A 141 -9.71 30.78 4.29
N VAL A 142 -8.60 31.16 4.94
CA VAL A 142 -8.36 32.54 5.34
C VAL A 142 -8.38 33.46 4.10
N PHE A 143 -7.70 33.09 3.02
CA PHE A 143 -7.65 33.88 1.78
C PHE A 143 -8.99 33.99 1.06
N ILE A 144 -9.85 32.97 1.14
CA ILE A 144 -11.24 33.05 0.66
C ILE A 144 -12.02 34.16 1.36
N ASN A 145 -11.78 34.35 2.66
CA ASN A 145 -12.47 35.36 3.47
C ASN A 145 -11.69 36.68 3.60
N LEU A 146 -10.49 36.76 3.02
CA LEU A 146 -9.58 37.87 3.22
C LEU A 146 -9.94 39.07 2.33
N PHE A 147 -10.35 40.15 2.97
CA PHE A 147 -10.49 41.45 2.32
C PHE A 147 -9.44 42.45 2.81
N SER A 148 -9.14 43.40 1.94
CA SER A 148 -8.33 44.58 2.24
C SER A 148 -9.01 45.80 1.65
N TYR A 149 -8.70 46.98 2.20
CA TYR A 149 -9.18 48.24 1.67
C TYR A 149 -8.13 48.89 0.76
N PHE A 150 -8.59 49.54 -0.29
CA PHE A 150 -7.77 50.22 -1.28
C PHE A 150 -8.36 51.59 -1.51
N TYR A 151 -7.51 52.56 -1.83
CA TYR A 151 -7.98 53.88 -2.22
C TYR A 151 -7.93 53.91 -3.74
N ILE A 152 -9.07 54.23 -4.36
CA ILE A 152 -9.24 54.32 -5.80
C ILE A 152 -9.90 55.66 -6.05
N ASP A 153 -9.23 56.54 -6.79
CA ASP A 153 -9.69 57.91 -7.08
C ASP A 153 -10.05 58.74 -5.83
N GLY A 154 -9.38 58.48 -4.70
CA GLY A 154 -9.61 59.19 -3.43
C GLY A 154 -10.68 58.58 -2.53
N GLU A 155 -11.42 57.57 -3.00
CA GLU A 155 -12.41 56.83 -2.20
C GLU A 155 -11.85 55.50 -1.69
N LEU A 156 -12.22 55.13 -0.46
CA LEU A 156 -11.79 53.88 0.16
C LEU A 156 -12.78 52.75 -0.22
N LYS A 157 -12.30 51.76 -0.97
CA LYS A 157 -13.07 50.63 -1.49
C LYS A 157 -12.58 49.30 -0.94
N TYR A 158 -13.53 48.40 -0.70
CA TYR A 158 -13.27 47.03 -0.25
C TYR A 158 -13.00 46.08 -1.40
N LYS A 159 -11.92 45.31 -1.30
CA LYS A 159 -11.60 44.24 -2.24
C LYS A 159 -11.25 42.95 -1.50
N ASN A 160 -11.84 41.85 -1.94
CA ASN A 160 -11.36 40.51 -1.60
C ASN A 160 -10.18 40.21 -2.52
N ILE A 161 -9.00 39.98 -1.94
CA ILE A 161 -7.75 39.92 -2.72
C ILE A 161 -7.75 38.70 -3.63
N LEU A 162 -8.19 37.56 -3.12
CA LEU A 162 -8.27 36.33 -3.91
C LEU A 162 -9.24 36.51 -5.08
N TYR A 163 -10.41 37.11 -4.83
CA TYR A 163 -11.41 37.38 -5.86
C TYR A 163 -10.85 38.20 -7.03
N GLU A 164 -10.13 39.29 -6.75
CA GLU A 164 -9.57 40.15 -7.80
C GLU A 164 -8.54 39.41 -8.66
N ILE A 165 -7.68 38.59 -8.02
CA ILE A 165 -6.65 37.82 -8.71
C ILE A 165 -7.29 36.69 -9.53
N LEU A 166 -8.22 35.91 -8.97
CA LEU A 166 -8.91 34.85 -9.70
C LEU A 166 -9.72 35.41 -10.88
N THR A 167 -10.37 36.56 -10.71
CA THR A 167 -11.09 37.25 -11.80
C THR A 167 -10.13 37.67 -12.91
N TYR A 168 -8.94 38.16 -12.56
CA TYR A 168 -7.92 38.48 -13.55
C TYR A 168 -7.48 37.24 -14.34
N PHE A 169 -7.19 36.12 -13.67
CA PHE A 169 -6.88 34.86 -14.37
C PHE A 169 -8.03 34.37 -15.25
N LYS A 170 -9.29 34.53 -14.81
CA LYS A 170 -10.48 34.20 -15.62
C LYS A 170 -10.55 35.01 -16.92
N VAL A 171 -10.23 36.31 -16.86
CA VAL A 171 -10.30 37.21 -18.03
C VAL A 171 -9.10 37.04 -18.96
N TYR A 172 -7.88 36.95 -18.42
CA TYR A 172 -6.65 37.04 -19.22
C TYR A 172 -6.01 35.68 -19.56
N GLY A 173 -6.48 34.60 -18.93
CA GLY A 173 -6.11 33.22 -19.23
C GLY A 173 -5.71 32.43 -17.98
N LYS A 174 -6.50 31.41 -17.62
CA LYS A 174 -6.29 30.60 -16.42
C LYS A 174 -5.03 29.72 -16.46
N ASP A 175 -4.59 29.34 -17.65
CA ASP A 175 -3.43 28.44 -17.88
C ASP A 175 -2.10 29.20 -18.05
N LYS A 176 -2.10 30.54 -17.92
CA LYS A 176 -0.92 31.38 -18.10
C LYS A 176 -0.16 31.59 -16.79
N SER A 177 1.14 31.85 -16.90
CA SER A 177 1.94 32.37 -15.79
C SER A 177 2.06 33.89 -15.86
N TYR A 178 2.01 34.54 -14.70
CA TYR A 178 2.11 35.99 -14.55
C TYR A 178 3.26 36.36 -13.63
N SER A 179 3.87 37.51 -13.90
CA SER A 179 4.91 38.06 -13.03
C SER A 179 4.31 38.54 -11.72
N LYS A 180 5.04 38.47 -10.61
CA LYS A 180 4.61 39.07 -9.34
C LYS A 180 4.29 40.57 -9.49
N GLU A 181 4.89 41.25 -10.45
CA GLU A 181 4.58 42.64 -10.82
C GLU A 181 3.10 42.82 -11.19
N THR A 182 2.47 41.83 -11.81
CA THR A 182 1.05 41.87 -12.18
C THR A 182 0.13 42.03 -10.97
N LEU A 183 0.55 41.61 -9.77
CA LEU A 183 -0.21 41.84 -8.53
C LEU A 183 -0.38 43.33 -8.23
N ILE A 184 0.58 44.16 -8.64
CA ILE A 184 0.49 45.62 -8.52
C ILE A 184 -0.67 46.16 -9.35
N ASP A 185 -0.77 45.66 -10.57
CA ASP A 185 -1.74 46.13 -11.56
C ASP A 185 -3.15 45.66 -11.17
N ILE A 186 -3.31 44.40 -10.75
CA ILE A 186 -4.60 43.83 -10.33
C ILE A 186 -5.18 44.59 -9.12
N LEU A 187 -4.33 44.87 -8.12
CA LEU A 187 -4.77 45.43 -6.86
C LEU A 187 -4.72 46.96 -6.82
N HIS A 188 -4.20 47.61 -7.86
CA HIS A 188 -4.06 49.06 -7.97
C HIS A 188 -3.45 49.67 -6.70
N PHE A 189 -2.19 49.34 -6.39
CA PHE A 189 -1.47 49.91 -5.23
C PHE A 189 -1.16 51.42 -5.37
N GLU A 190 -2.04 52.23 -5.96
CA GLU A 190 -1.83 53.60 -6.46
C GLU A 190 -1.35 54.60 -5.39
N ASN A 191 -1.77 54.44 -4.12
CA ASN A 191 -1.44 55.42 -3.07
C ASN A 191 -0.05 55.33 -2.41
N GLU A 192 0.88 54.50 -2.87
CA GLU A 192 2.21 54.43 -2.25
C GLU A 192 3.24 55.30 -2.97
N LYS A 193 3.52 56.49 -2.40
CA LYS A 193 4.60 57.40 -2.87
C LYS A 193 6.02 56.80 -2.75
N ASP A 194 6.15 55.64 -2.09
CA ASP A 194 7.41 54.97 -1.80
C ASP A 194 7.49 53.63 -2.54
N ASN A 195 8.34 53.57 -3.56
CA ASN A 195 8.57 52.37 -4.37
C ASN A 195 9.12 51.18 -3.55
N ILE A 196 9.76 51.42 -2.40
CA ILE A 196 10.29 50.36 -1.53
C ILE A 196 9.14 49.63 -0.85
N LYS A 197 8.14 50.36 -0.35
CA LYS A 197 6.93 49.82 0.30
C LYS A 197 6.12 48.96 -0.65
N LYS A 198 5.89 49.48 -1.85
CA LYS A 198 5.13 48.82 -2.91
C LYS A 198 5.76 47.49 -3.32
N ASN A 199 7.08 47.46 -3.44
CA ASN A 199 7.82 46.24 -3.77
C ASN A 199 7.80 45.21 -2.63
N ASN A 200 7.89 45.65 -1.37
CA ASN A 200 7.80 44.75 -0.21
C ASN A 200 6.41 44.11 -0.11
N GLN A 201 5.34 44.90 -0.28
CA GLN A 201 3.95 44.40 -0.29
C GLN A 201 3.72 43.32 -1.34
N LYS A 202 4.16 43.60 -2.57
CA LYS A 202 4.11 42.66 -3.69
C LYS A 202 4.78 41.33 -3.35
N ASN A 203 6.03 41.37 -2.88
CA ASN A 203 6.79 40.15 -2.60
C ASN A 203 6.14 39.33 -1.47
N ILE A 204 5.67 40.00 -0.41
CA ILE A 204 4.98 39.35 0.70
C ILE A 204 3.68 38.69 0.25
N LEU A 205 2.86 39.42 -0.51
CA LEU A 205 1.60 38.88 -1.02
C LEU A 205 1.86 37.69 -1.95
N PHE A 206 2.85 37.78 -2.82
CA PHE A 206 3.28 36.66 -3.66
C PHE A 206 3.65 35.42 -2.84
N ASP A 207 4.49 35.58 -1.81
CA ASP A 207 4.91 34.47 -0.94
C ASP A 207 3.72 33.82 -0.21
N TYR A 208 2.72 34.62 0.17
CA TYR A 208 1.49 34.09 0.76
C TYR A 208 0.61 33.35 -0.24
N LEU A 209 0.44 33.87 -1.44
CA LEU A 209 -0.39 33.24 -2.47
C LEU A 209 0.14 31.86 -2.85
N ILE A 210 1.45 31.72 -3.04
CA ILE A 210 2.07 30.40 -3.34
C ILE A 210 2.03 29.43 -2.15
N SER A 211 1.70 29.91 -0.95
CA SER A 211 1.50 29.09 0.25
C SER A 211 0.06 28.58 0.39
N THR A 212 -0.84 28.96 -0.52
CA THR A 212 -2.23 28.47 -0.58
C THR A 212 -2.38 27.25 -1.50
N GLU A 213 -3.59 26.68 -1.57
CA GLU A 213 -3.98 25.69 -2.56
C GLU A 213 -4.20 26.30 -3.96
N PHE A 214 -4.20 27.63 -4.11
CA PHE A 214 -4.66 28.31 -5.32
C PHE A 214 -3.57 28.57 -6.36
N PHE A 215 -2.35 28.82 -5.90
CA PHE A 215 -1.25 29.26 -6.77
C PHE A 215 0.01 28.44 -6.56
N ILE A 216 0.76 28.26 -7.64
CA ILE A 216 2.08 27.63 -7.63
C ILE A 216 3.10 28.56 -8.31
N LYS A 217 4.36 28.40 -7.94
CA LYS A 217 5.48 29.14 -8.53
C LYS A 217 5.88 28.51 -9.87
N SER A 218 6.30 29.32 -10.84
CA SER A 218 6.80 28.79 -12.11
C SER A 218 8.20 28.20 -11.95
N GLU A 219 8.41 26.99 -12.47
CA GLU A 219 9.72 26.31 -12.47
C GLU A 219 10.78 27.05 -13.30
N GLN A 220 10.36 27.76 -14.35
CA GLN A 220 11.26 28.45 -15.27
C GLN A 220 11.68 29.85 -14.79
N ASN A 221 10.88 30.47 -13.91
CA ASN A 221 11.18 31.81 -13.42
C ASN A 221 10.61 32.02 -12.02
N ASN A 222 11.52 32.26 -11.07
CA ASN A 222 11.19 32.41 -9.66
C ASN A 222 10.36 33.66 -9.31
N GLU A 223 10.14 34.55 -10.26
CA GLU A 223 9.31 35.75 -10.09
C GLU A 223 7.90 35.60 -10.69
N LYS A 224 7.57 34.42 -11.24
CA LYS A 224 6.26 34.14 -11.83
C LYS A 224 5.45 33.12 -11.02
N PHE A 225 4.14 33.25 -11.10
CA PHE A 225 3.17 32.33 -10.51
C PHE A 225 2.05 32.01 -11.51
N LEU A 226 1.41 30.86 -11.32
CA LEU A 226 0.25 30.40 -12.07
C LEU A 226 -0.77 29.77 -11.12
N LEU A 227 -1.99 29.55 -11.60
CA LEU A 227 -2.98 28.78 -10.84
C LEU A 227 -2.52 27.33 -10.69
N SER A 228 -2.79 26.74 -9.51
CA SER A 228 -2.68 25.30 -9.32
C SER A 228 -3.71 24.57 -10.20
N GLU A 229 -3.46 23.30 -10.50
CA GLU A 229 -4.40 22.44 -11.23
C GLU A 229 -5.80 22.43 -10.58
N PHE A 230 -5.86 22.39 -9.24
CA PHE A 230 -7.09 22.53 -8.47
C PHE A 230 -7.82 23.84 -8.79
N ALA A 231 -7.12 24.97 -8.72
CA ALA A 231 -7.75 26.27 -8.95
C ALA A 231 -8.09 26.53 -10.42
N GLN A 232 -7.39 25.92 -11.38
CA GLN A 232 -7.74 25.96 -12.80
C GLN A 232 -9.05 25.20 -13.11
N ASN A 233 -9.28 24.09 -12.42
CA ASN A 233 -10.47 23.24 -12.59
C ASN A 233 -11.70 23.84 -11.90
N TYR A 234 -11.50 24.51 -10.76
CA TYR A 234 -12.58 25.05 -9.93
C TYR A 234 -12.60 26.58 -9.90
N LEU A 235 -12.09 27.25 -10.93
CA LEU A 235 -11.91 28.70 -10.94
C LEU A 235 -13.20 29.48 -10.64
N ASP A 236 -14.30 29.10 -11.29
CA ASP A 236 -15.60 29.76 -11.12
C ASP A 236 -16.17 29.52 -9.72
N ASP A 237 -16.12 28.28 -9.23
CA ASP A 237 -16.55 27.93 -7.88
C ASP A 237 -15.75 28.69 -6.82
N LEU A 238 -14.44 28.85 -7.01
CA LEU A 238 -13.57 29.59 -6.09
C LEU A 238 -13.85 31.09 -6.11
N ILE A 239 -14.18 31.68 -7.26
CA ILE A 239 -14.61 33.08 -7.36
C ILE A 239 -15.91 33.29 -6.59
N GLU A 240 -16.89 32.38 -6.74
CA GLU A 240 -18.16 32.44 -6.00
C GLU A 240 -17.97 32.23 -4.50
N LEU A 241 -16.99 31.39 -4.13
CA LEU A 241 -16.68 31.08 -2.74
C LEU A 241 -16.04 32.26 -1.98
N CYS A 242 -15.37 33.16 -2.70
CA CYS A 242 -14.75 34.34 -2.11
C CYS A 242 -15.80 35.17 -1.37
N ASN A 243 -15.52 35.49 -0.12
CA ASN A 243 -16.48 36.22 0.70
C ASN A 243 -16.52 37.70 0.29
N LEU A 244 -17.66 38.11 -0.29
CA LEU A 244 -17.93 39.47 -0.73
C LEU A 244 -18.96 40.19 0.16
N LYS A 245 -19.33 39.61 1.30
CA LYS A 245 -20.39 40.13 2.20
C LYS A 245 -20.24 41.62 2.51
N TYR A 246 -19.00 42.08 2.71
CA TYR A 246 -18.69 43.46 3.08
C TYR A 246 -18.26 44.35 1.91
N LYS A 247 -18.38 43.87 0.66
CA LYS A 247 -17.94 44.62 -0.54
C LYS A 247 -18.59 46.01 -0.67
N PHE A 248 -19.82 46.16 -0.20
CA PHE A 248 -20.61 47.40 -0.28
C PHE A 248 -20.86 48.07 1.07
N HIS A 249 -20.15 47.66 2.13
CA HIS A 249 -20.29 48.26 3.46
C HIS A 249 -19.29 49.40 3.66
N GLU A 250 -19.65 50.35 4.55
CA GLU A 250 -18.77 51.45 4.96
C GLU A 250 -17.65 50.97 5.87
N PHE A 251 -16.52 51.69 5.85
CA PHE A 251 -15.31 51.20 6.50
C PHE A 251 -15.40 51.08 8.02
N GLU A 252 -16.01 52.08 8.63
CA GLU A 252 -16.17 52.12 10.08
C GLU A 252 -17.14 51.03 10.59
N ASP A 253 -18.13 50.62 9.80
CA ASP A 253 -19.06 49.55 10.17
C ASP A 253 -18.37 48.19 10.23
N VAL A 254 -17.60 47.86 9.19
CA VAL A 254 -16.83 46.61 9.14
C VAL A 254 -15.75 46.58 10.22
N LYS A 255 -15.12 47.74 10.48
CA LYS A 255 -14.11 47.93 11.53
C LYS A 255 -14.65 47.71 12.92
N GLN A 256 -15.87 48.15 13.22
CA GLN A 256 -16.50 47.88 14.51
C GLN A 256 -16.87 46.39 14.67
N LEU A 257 -17.42 45.77 13.62
CA LEU A 257 -17.89 44.38 13.66
C LEU A 257 -16.76 43.34 13.75
N LEU A 258 -15.66 43.56 13.03
CA LEU A 258 -14.53 42.62 12.93
C LEU A 258 -13.29 43.12 13.67
N ASN A 259 -13.46 43.97 14.68
CA ASN A 259 -12.36 44.44 15.50
C ASN A 259 -11.77 43.28 16.32
N ARG A 260 -10.61 42.81 15.89
CA ARG A 260 -9.85 41.74 16.56
C ARG A 260 -9.44 42.04 18.00
N ASN A 261 -9.36 43.30 18.40
CA ASN A 261 -8.93 43.69 19.75
C ASN A 261 -10.08 43.61 20.76
N THR A 262 -11.33 43.71 20.29
CA THR A 262 -12.53 43.67 21.13
C THR A 262 -13.33 42.38 20.96
N ASN A 263 -13.27 41.74 19.79
CA ASN A 263 -14.06 40.54 19.48
C ASN A 263 -13.30 39.52 18.60
N SER A 264 -12.20 38.97 19.14
CA SER A 264 -11.33 38.02 18.42
C SER A 264 -12.06 36.71 18.02
N LEU A 265 -13.06 36.29 18.79
CA LEU A 265 -13.87 35.10 18.47
C LEU A 265 -14.75 35.32 17.23
N ALA A 266 -15.43 36.47 17.11
CA ALA A 266 -16.23 36.77 15.93
C ALA A 266 -15.35 36.86 14.67
N TYR A 267 -14.17 37.46 14.80
CA TYR A 267 -13.19 37.52 13.73
C TYR A 267 -12.66 36.14 13.31
N ALA A 268 -12.35 35.25 14.26
CA ALA A 268 -11.93 33.88 13.95
C ALA A 268 -13.04 33.07 13.27
N LYS A 269 -14.30 33.23 13.69
CA LYS A 269 -15.46 32.61 13.03
C LYS A 269 -15.62 33.10 11.60
N TYR A 270 -15.49 34.41 11.38
CA TYR A 270 -15.51 35.00 10.05
C TYR A 270 -14.44 34.41 9.13
N LEU A 271 -13.21 34.27 9.60
CA LEU A 271 -12.12 33.69 8.79
C LEU A 271 -12.34 32.21 8.43
N SER A 272 -13.17 31.50 9.19
CA SER A 272 -13.59 30.12 8.90
C SER A 272 -14.86 30.01 8.05
N GLU A 273 -15.47 31.12 7.65
CA GLU A 273 -16.64 31.09 6.77
C GLU A 273 -16.28 30.35 5.47
N ASN A 274 -17.26 29.70 4.85
CA ASN A 274 -17.05 28.91 3.63
C ASN A 274 -16.05 27.74 3.73
N LYS A 275 -15.50 27.43 4.92
CA LYS A 275 -14.62 26.27 5.16
C LYS A 275 -15.15 24.97 4.60
N ASN A 276 -16.39 24.60 4.96
CA ASN A 276 -16.95 23.31 4.54
C ASN A 276 -17.15 23.23 3.02
N LYS A 277 -17.56 24.33 2.39
CA LYS A 277 -17.69 24.43 0.93
C LYS A 277 -16.32 24.29 0.24
N PHE A 278 -15.29 24.96 0.76
CA PHE A 278 -13.91 24.81 0.28
C PHE A 278 -13.42 23.36 0.39
N LEU A 279 -13.59 22.73 1.55
CA LEU A 279 -13.17 21.35 1.78
C LEU A 279 -13.95 20.36 0.90
N MET A 280 -15.24 20.63 0.63
CA MET A 280 -16.03 19.85 -0.30
C MET A 280 -15.52 19.97 -1.74
N LEU A 281 -15.15 21.18 -2.19
CA LEU A 281 -14.50 21.37 -3.49
C LEU A 281 -13.16 20.64 -3.58
N LYS A 282 -12.35 20.68 -2.50
CA LYS A 282 -11.10 19.93 -2.43
C LYS A 282 -11.35 18.43 -2.49
N ALA A 283 -12.32 17.90 -1.74
CA ALA A 283 -12.69 16.50 -1.77
C ALA A 283 -13.19 16.09 -3.17
N LYS A 284 -14.04 16.92 -3.80
CA LYS A 284 -14.51 16.70 -5.17
C LYS A 284 -13.37 16.68 -6.18
N TYR A 285 -12.44 17.63 -6.07
CA TYR A 285 -11.22 17.65 -6.89
C TYR A 285 -10.37 16.41 -6.66
N PHE A 286 -10.17 15.96 -5.42
CA PHE A 286 -9.41 14.73 -5.15
C PHE A 286 -10.12 13.50 -5.70
N LEU A 287 -11.44 13.41 -5.58
CA LEU A 287 -12.23 12.34 -6.17
C LEU A 287 -12.21 12.37 -7.70
N GLU A 288 -12.30 13.56 -8.31
CA GLU A 288 -12.22 13.74 -9.77
C GLU A 288 -10.82 13.49 -10.29
N LYS A 289 -9.79 13.92 -9.57
CA LYS A 289 -8.39 13.63 -9.88
C LYS A 289 -8.12 12.14 -9.71
N ASN A 290 -8.60 11.50 -8.65
CA ASN A 290 -8.54 10.03 -8.52
C ASN A 290 -9.31 9.34 -9.64
N LYS A 291 -10.48 9.85 -10.03
CA LYS A 291 -11.23 9.38 -11.20
C LYS A 291 -10.50 9.65 -12.52
N LEU A 292 -9.74 10.74 -12.67
CA LEU A 292 -8.93 11.06 -13.86
C LEU A 292 -7.63 10.26 -13.89
N TYR A 293 -7.05 9.93 -12.73
CA TYR A 293 -6.00 8.92 -12.60
C TYR A 293 -6.56 7.54 -12.96
N ASN A 294 -7.82 7.26 -12.62
CA ASN A 294 -8.54 6.04 -12.99
C ASN A 294 -9.15 6.08 -14.42
N ASN A 295 -9.29 7.25 -15.08
CA ASN A 295 -9.88 7.42 -16.42
C ASN A 295 -8.85 7.80 -17.50
N ASN A 296 -7.65 8.26 -17.11
CA ASN A 296 -6.47 8.27 -17.98
C ASN A 296 -5.84 6.87 -18.08
N GLU A 297 -6.27 5.95 -17.22
CA GLU A 297 -6.43 4.57 -17.64
C GLU A 297 -7.62 4.55 -18.59
N LYS A 298 -7.37 4.32 -19.88
CA LYS A 298 -8.43 3.73 -20.70
C LYS A 298 -8.90 2.50 -19.94
N VAL A 299 -10.09 2.55 -19.36
CA VAL A 299 -10.92 1.37 -19.15
C VAL A 299 -11.31 0.93 -20.55
N THR A 300 -10.37 0.26 -21.20
CA THR A 300 -10.69 -0.81 -22.14
C THR A 300 -11.50 -1.81 -21.34
N ASP A 301 -12.68 -2.16 -21.86
CA ASP A 301 -13.60 -3.20 -21.37
C ASP A 301 -12.89 -4.55 -21.20
N SER A 302 -11.96 -4.68 -20.25
CA SER A 302 -11.42 -5.94 -19.80
C SER A 302 -12.09 -6.26 -18.47
N ASN A 303 -13.01 -7.23 -18.48
CA ASN A 303 -13.66 -7.79 -17.29
C ASN A 303 -12.66 -8.56 -16.38
N ILE A 304 -11.38 -8.16 -16.36
CA ILE A 304 -10.33 -8.83 -15.59
C ILE A 304 -10.34 -8.25 -14.19
N ILE A 305 -10.97 -9.00 -13.28
CA ILE A 305 -10.94 -8.76 -11.84
C ILE A 305 -10.00 -9.82 -11.27
N SER A 306 -8.86 -9.36 -10.76
CA SER A 306 -7.89 -10.28 -10.15
C SER A 306 -8.15 -10.49 -8.67
N GLU A 307 -7.82 -11.71 -8.24
CA GLU A 307 -7.98 -12.16 -6.86
C GLU A 307 -6.64 -12.68 -6.31
N ASN A 308 -6.51 -12.60 -5.00
CA ASN A 308 -5.44 -13.25 -4.25
C ASN A 308 -5.93 -14.62 -3.81
N LYS A 309 -5.25 -15.70 -4.20
CA LYS A 309 -5.75 -17.06 -3.97
C LYS A 309 -4.68 -18.01 -3.44
N LEU A 310 -5.04 -18.83 -2.46
CA LEU A 310 -4.17 -19.86 -1.89
C LEU A 310 -4.75 -21.25 -2.11
N PHE A 311 -3.97 -22.12 -2.75
CA PHE A 311 -4.26 -23.54 -2.84
C PHE A 311 -3.56 -24.26 -1.70
N TYR A 312 -4.33 -24.90 -0.81
CA TYR A 312 -3.77 -25.59 0.34
C TYR A 312 -4.30 -27.02 0.46
N GLY A 313 -3.51 -27.88 1.09
CA GLY A 313 -3.83 -29.28 1.29
C GLY A 313 -2.58 -30.15 1.35
N ALA A 314 -2.80 -31.46 1.48
CA ALA A 314 -1.76 -32.46 1.59
C ALA A 314 -0.78 -32.48 0.39
N PRO A 315 0.37 -33.15 0.51
CA PRO A 315 1.33 -33.28 -0.57
C PRO A 315 0.75 -34.24 -1.61
N GLY A 316 0.86 -33.88 -2.90
CA GLY A 316 0.33 -34.73 -3.97
C GLY A 316 -1.13 -34.52 -4.34
N THR A 317 -1.83 -33.53 -3.79
CA THR A 317 -3.23 -33.19 -4.16
C THR A 317 -3.38 -32.38 -5.46
N GLY A 318 -2.28 -32.15 -6.19
CA GLY A 318 -2.33 -31.48 -7.49
C GLY A 318 -2.37 -29.94 -7.43
N LYS A 319 -1.86 -29.31 -6.36
CA LYS A 319 -1.78 -27.83 -6.23
C LYS A 319 -1.26 -27.12 -7.49
N SER A 320 -0.10 -27.52 -8.01
CA SER A 320 0.49 -26.92 -9.22
C SER A 320 -0.35 -27.15 -10.49
N PHE A 321 -1.16 -28.21 -10.54
CA PHE A 321 -2.10 -28.46 -11.63
C PHE A 321 -3.32 -27.55 -11.53
N ASN A 322 -3.86 -27.35 -10.33
CA ASN A 322 -4.97 -26.41 -10.10
C ASN A 322 -4.56 -24.95 -10.39
N ILE A 323 -3.34 -24.55 -10.04
CA ILE A 323 -2.79 -23.24 -10.44
C ILE A 323 -2.79 -23.10 -11.97
N GLN A 324 -2.33 -24.11 -12.71
CA GLN A 324 -2.33 -24.08 -14.16
C GLN A 324 -3.76 -23.97 -14.73
N LYS A 325 -4.71 -24.74 -14.18
CA LYS A 325 -6.13 -24.66 -14.57
C LYS A 325 -6.72 -23.28 -14.28
N PHE A 326 -6.36 -22.69 -13.15
CA PHE A 326 -6.78 -21.35 -12.74
C PHE A 326 -6.26 -20.27 -13.71
N ILE A 327 -4.98 -20.32 -14.07
CA ILE A 327 -4.37 -19.38 -15.03
C ILE A 327 -5.06 -19.46 -16.40
N ARG A 328 -5.35 -20.69 -16.87
CA ARG A 328 -6.06 -20.92 -18.13
C ARG A 328 -7.47 -20.34 -18.13
N LYS A 329 -8.21 -20.56 -17.02
CA LYS A 329 -9.56 -20.05 -16.85
C LYS A 329 -9.60 -18.52 -16.84
N ASN A 330 -8.56 -17.87 -16.31
CA ASN A 330 -8.48 -16.43 -16.14
C ASN A 330 -7.71 -15.71 -17.26
N GLY A 331 -7.73 -16.26 -18.48
CA GLY A 331 -7.35 -15.53 -19.71
C GLY A 331 -6.12 -16.05 -20.45
N LEU A 332 -5.31 -16.94 -19.87
CA LEU A 332 -4.16 -17.55 -20.55
C LEU A 332 -4.44 -19.02 -20.92
N GLN A 333 -5.39 -19.24 -21.83
CA GLN A 333 -5.94 -20.57 -22.17
C GLN A 333 -4.87 -21.62 -22.56
N ASP A 334 -3.81 -21.20 -23.25
CA ASP A 334 -2.74 -22.08 -23.71
C ASP A 334 -1.61 -22.30 -22.69
N TYR A 335 -1.71 -21.72 -21.49
CA TYR A 335 -0.64 -21.77 -20.51
C TYR A 335 -0.27 -23.21 -20.13
N LYS A 336 1.04 -23.50 -20.10
CA LYS A 336 1.59 -24.77 -19.60
C LYS A 336 2.70 -24.47 -18.61
N ASN A 337 2.72 -25.19 -17.47
CA ASN A 337 3.71 -24.99 -16.40
C ASN A 337 5.17 -25.07 -16.86
N LYS A 338 5.47 -25.75 -17.98
CA LYS A 338 6.83 -25.89 -18.55
C LYS A 338 7.20 -24.81 -19.58
N LEU A 339 6.27 -23.95 -19.95
CA LEU A 339 6.50 -22.87 -20.92
C LEU A 339 6.66 -21.56 -20.15
N GLU A 340 7.74 -20.85 -20.45
CA GLU A 340 7.89 -19.47 -20.00
C GLU A 340 6.80 -18.61 -20.66
N HIS A 341 6.14 -17.78 -19.86
CA HIS A 341 5.12 -16.85 -20.33
C HIS A 341 5.44 -15.46 -19.78
N PRO A 342 5.44 -14.40 -20.61
CA PRO A 342 5.84 -13.06 -20.19
C PRO A 342 4.96 -12.45 -19.09
N ASN A 343 3.74 -12.95 -18.93
CA ASN A 343 2.79 -12.52 -17.90
C ASN A 343 2.70 -13.49 -16.70
N VAL A 344 3.58 -14.49 -16.59
CA VAL A 344 3.58 -15.43 -15.47
C VAL A 344 4.92 -15.42 -14.77
N PHE A 345 4.91 -14.92 -13.55
CA PHE A 345 6.06 -14.84 -12.66
C PHE A 345 5.90 -15.89 -11.57
N ARG A 346 6.92 -16.72 -11.35
CA ARG A 346 6.86 -17.81 -10.36
C ARG A 346 8.12 -17.77 -9.50
N THR A 347 7.94 -17.90 -8.19
CA THR A 347 9.03 -18.08 -7.23
C THR A 347 8.64 -19.10 -6.16
N THR A 348 9.63 -19.68 -5.50
CA THR A 348 9.44 -20.56 -4.34
C THR A 348 9.99 -19.86 -3.11
N LEU A 349 9.18 -19.77 -2.06
CA LEU A 349 9.62 -19.22 -0.78
C LEU A 349 10.35 -20.28 0.04
N HIS A 350 11.47 -19.88 0.63
CA HIS A 350 12.31 -20.69 1.50
C HIS A 350 12.46 -20.01 2.87
N PRO A 351 12.93 -20.71 3.92
CA PRO A 351 13.03 -20.13 5.27
C PRO A 351 13.81 -18.82 5.33
N GLU A 352 14.88 -18.71 4.53
CA GLU A 352 15.72 -17.50 4.43
C GLU A 352 15.20 -16.45 3.44
N SER A 353 14.00 -16.63 2.85
CA SER A 353 13.46 -15.66 1.89
C SER A 353 13.20 -14.34 2.61
N SER A 354 13.70 -13.26 2.03
CA SER A 354 13.58 -11.93 2.58
C SER A 354 12.77 -11.00 1.68
N TYR A 355 12.43 -9.83 2.21
CA TYR A 355 11.87 -8.73 1.43
C TYR A 355 12.73 -8.41 0.19
N HIS A 356 14.04 -8.48 0.31
CA HIS A 356 14.97 -8.17 -0.77
C HIS A 356 14.94 -9.18 -1.91
N ASP A 357 14.64 -10.45 -1.63
CA ASP A 357 14.53 -11.49 -2.64
C ASP A 357 13.21 -11.42 -3.41
N PHE A 358 12.19 -10.80 -2.81
CA PHE A 358 10.84 -10.69 -3.34
C PHE A 358 10.60 -9.37 -4.07
N VAL A 359 10.94 -8.24 -3.44
CA VAL A 359 10.76 -6.89 -3.98
C VAL A 359 11.98 -6.42 -4.75
N GLY A 360 13.15 -6.52 -4.13
CA GLY A 360 14.41 -6.07 -4.71
C GLY A 360 15.34 -5.39 -3.70
N GLN A 361 16.55 -5.10 -4.14
CA GLN A 361 17.57 -4.44 -3.34
C GLN A 361 18.53 -3.64 -4.20
N ILE A 362 19.18 -2.66 -3.57
CA ILE A 362 20.25 -1.89 -4.20
C ILE A 362 21.49 -2.78 -4.28
N MET A 363 22.00 -3.00 -5.50
CA MET A 363 23.17 -3.82 -5.77
C MET A 363 24.25 -2.99 -6.48
N PRO A 364 25.54 -3.28 -6.25
CA PRO A 364 26.61 -2.69 -7.03
C PRO A 364 26.59 -3.26 -8.46
N VAL A 365 26.59 -2.35 -9.44
CA VAL A 365 26.66 -2.63 -10.87
C VAL A 365 27.92 -1.97 -11.43
N VAL A 366 28.71 -2.75 -12.16
CA VAL A 366 29.89 -2.23 -12.85
C VAL A 366 29.44 -1.64 -14.18
N THR A 367 29.61 -0.33 -14.34
CA THR A 367 29.39 0.39 -15.59
C THR A 367 30.73 0.92 -16.11
N LYS A 368 30.86 1.13 -17.41
CA LYS A 368 32.05 1.79 -17.96
C LYS A 368 31.86 3.30 -17.97
N ASP A 369 32.87 4.06 -17.57
CA ASP A 369 32.90 5.51 -17.80
C ASP A 369 33.21 5.84 -19.28
N ASN A 370 33.20 7.13 -19.61
CA ASN A 370 33.48 7.61 -20.97
C ASN A 370 34.92 7.30 -21.45
N ASP A 371 35.83 6.96 -20.53
CA ASP A 371 37.22 6.59 -20.78
C ASP A 371 37.44 5.06 -20.73
N GLY A 372 36.37 4.27 -20.60
CA GLY A 372 36.38 2.81 -20.59
C GLY A 372 36.81 2.17 -19.26
N LYS A 373 36.93 2.93 -18.16
CA LYS A 373 37.23 2.41 -16.82
C LYS A 373 35.99 1.91 -16.10
N ASP A 374 36.19 0.92 -15.25
CA ASP A 374 35.13 0.35 -14.42
C ASP A 374 34.72 1.31 -13.31
N LEU A 375 33.46 1.74 -13.33
CA LEU A 375 32.79 2.58 -12.35
C LEU A 375 31.70 1.76 -11.65
N ILE A 376 31.83 1.60 -10.33
CA ILE A 376 30.82 0.95 -9.50
C ILE A 376 29.69 1.96 -9.24
N LYS A 377 28.49 1.64 -9.73
CA LYS A 377 27.25 2.35 -9.42
C LYS A 377 26.37 1.47 -8.55
N TYR A 378 25.55 2.08 -7.71
CA TYR A 378 24.54 1.36 -6.94
C TYR A 378 23.20 1.53 -7.64
N ASP A 379 22.61 0.43 -8.08
CA ASP A 379 21.34 0.44 -8.81
C ASP A 379 20.35 -0.53 -8.16
N PHE A 380 19.06 -0.19 -8.24
CA PHE A 380 18.01 -1.05 -7.70
C PHE A 380 17.81 -2.25 -8.62
N LYS A 381 18.07 -3.44 -8.10
CA LYS A 381 17.78 -4.70 -8.79
C LYS A 381 16.37 -5.17 -8.39
N PRO A 382 15.36 -5.04 -9.28
CA PRO A 382 14.01 -5.50 -9.01
C PRO A 382 13.98 -7.02 -8.94
N GLN A 383 13.07 -7.55 -8.12
CA GLN A 383 12.80 -8.98 -8.02
C GLN A 383 11.37 -9.31 -8.42
N VAL A 384 10.97 -10.57 -8.23
CA VAL A 384 9.78 -11.18 -8.84
C VAL A 384 8.49 -10.37 -8.65
N PHE A 385 8.26 -9.77 -7.47
CA PHE A 385 7.10 -8.92 -7.23
C PHE A 385 7.14 -7.65 -8.08
N THR A 386 8.25 -6.93 -8.03
CA THR A 386 8.42 -5.66 -8.75
C THR A 386 8.34 -5.86 -10.26
N LEU A 387 8.90 -6.96 -10.78
CA LEU A 387 8.81 -7.33 -12.19
C LEU A 387 7.37 -7.69 -12.61
N ALA A 388 6.64 -8.43 -11.77
CA ALA A 388 5.24 -8.74 -12.02
C ALA A 388 4.37 -7.48 -12.02
N LEU A 389 4.63 -6.58 -11.07
CA LEU A 389 3.95 -5.30 -10.96
C LEU A 389 4.23 -4.39 -12.16
N GLU A 390 5.50 -4.27 -12.56
CA GLU A 390 5.89 -3.54 -13.77
C GLU A 390 5.12 -4.05 -14.99
N ARG A 391 5.07 -5.39 -15.16
CA ARG A 391 4.38 -6.02 -16.29
C ARG A 391 2.88 -5.76 -16.25
N ALA A 392 2.25 -5.86 -15.09
CA ALA A 392 0.82 -5.65 -14.92
C ALA A 392 0.42 -4.19 -15.23
N LEU A 393 1.23 -3.22 -14.80
CA LEU A 393 1.02 -1.81 -15.10
C LEU A 393 1.31 -1.45 -16.56
N GLU A 394 2.27 -2.13 -17.19
CA GLU A 394 2.56 -1.99 -18.63
C GLU A 394 1.43 -2.58 -19.50
N LYS A 395 0.86 -3.72 -19.09
CA LYS A 395 -0.15 -4.47 -19.85
C LYS A 395 -1.46 -4.59 -19.08
N ARG A 396 -2.09 -3.45 -18.78
CA ARG A 396 -3.33 -3.40 -18.00
C ARG A 396 -4.49 -4.26 -18.54
N ASP A 397 -4.52 -4.49 -19.84
CA ASP A 397 -5.55 -5.30 -20.52
C ASP A 397 -5.26 -6.80 -20.53
N GLU A 398 -4.10 -7.22 -20.04
CA GLU A 398 -3.69 -8.62 -20.01
C GLU A 398 -3.58 -9.11 -18.56
N PRO A 399 -4.05 -10.32 -18.25
CA PRO A 399 -3.89 -10.87 -16.90
C PRO A 399 -2.42 -11.21 -16.66
N VAL A 400 -1.91 -10.80 -15.50
CA VAL A 400 -0.57 -11.11 -15.01
C VAL A 400 -0.67 -11.93 -13.74
N PHE A 401 0.14 -12.98 -13.64
CA PHE A 401 0.09 -13.94 -12.53
C PHE A 401 1.42 -13.96 -11.79
N LEU A 402 1.37 -13.73 -10.49
CA LEU A 402 2.48 -13.94 -9.56
C LEU A 402 2.21 -15.19 -8.73
N ILE A 403 3.03 -16.22 -8.90
CA ILE A 403 2.90 -17.52 -8.25
C ILE A 403 3.96 -17.65 -7.14
N LEU A 404 3.49 -17.87 -5.91
CA LEU A 404 4.31 -18.04 -4.71
C LEU A 404 4.19 -19.47 -4.21
N GLU A 405 5.19 -20.29 -4.50
CA GLU A 405 5.18 -21.67 -4.04
C GLU A 405 5.73 -21.79 -2.61
N GLU A 406 5.16 -22.72 -1.84
CA GLU A 406 5.60 -23.08 -0.49
C GLU A 406 5.57 -21.91 0.51
N MET A 407 4.52 -21.09 0.46
CA MET A 407 4.41 -19.89 1.31
C MET A 407 4.53 -20.20 2.80
N SER A 408 4.06 -21.36 3.25
CA SER A 408 4.13 -21.77 4.65
C SER A 408 5.55 -22.02 5.16
N ARG A 409 6.57 -22.10 4.30
CA ARG A 409 7.98 -22.33 4.71
C ARG A 409 8.77 -21.06 5.01
N ALA A 410 8.22 -19.88 4.74
CA ALA A 410 8.85 -18.60 5.00
C ALA A 410 8.01 -17.74 5.95
N ASN A 411 8.64 -16.75 6.57
CA ASN A 411 7.90 -15.69 7.27
C ASN A 411 7.29 -14.75 6.22
N VAL A 412 6.13 -15.11 5.69
CA VAL A 412 5.48 -14.40 4.58
C VAL A 412 5.22 -12.93 4.91
N ALA A 413 4.90 -12.60 6.17
CA ALA A 413 4.72 -11.21 6.59
C ALA A 413 6.00 -10.38 6.40
N ALA A 414 7.16 -10.95 6.77
CA ALA A 414 8.45 -10.30 6.59
C ALA A 414 8.87 -10.23 5.10
N VAL A 415 8.54 -11.25 4.31
CA VAL A 415 8.80 -11.26 2.85
C VAL A 415 8.02 -10.15 2.15
N PHE A 416 6.76 -9.92 2.53
CA PHE A 416 5.94 -8.87 1.93
C PHE A 416 6.23 -7.47 2.49
N GLY A 417 6.61 -7.35 3.75
CA GLY A 417 6.95 -6.06 4.36
C GLY A 417 5.82 -5.03 4.23
N ASP A 418 6.12 -3.88 3.61
CA ASP A 418 5.15 -2.81 3.34
C ASP A 418 4.11 -3.16 2.26
N ILE A 419 4.48 -4.01 1.29
CA ILE A 419 3.59 -4.54 0.24
C ILE A 419 2.40 -5.30 0.83
N PHE A 420 2.54 -5.80 2.06
CA PHE A 420 1.49 -6.54 2.74
C PHE A 420 0.15 -5.79 2.81
N GLN A 421 0.17 -4.45 2.89
CA GLN A 421 -1.03 -3.62 2.88
C GLN A 421 -1.74 -3.60 1.52
N LEU A 422 -1.01 -3.79 0.42
CA LEU A 422 -1.56 -3.78 -0.93
C LEU A 422 -2.35 -5.05 -1.27
N LEU A 423 -2.25 -6.08 -0.43
CA LEU A 423 -2.97 -7.33 -0.61
C LEU A 423 -4.47 -7.21 -0.29
N ASP A 424 -4.91 -6.18 0.44
CA ASP A 424 -6.33 -5.88 0.58
C ASP A 424 -6.87 -5.38 -0.77
N ARG A 425 -7.80 -6.12 -1.40
CA ARG A 425 -8.36 -5.81 -2.73
C ARG A 425 -9.72 -5.14 -2.63
N ASP A 426 -9.99 -4.16 -3.49
CA ASP A 426 -11.32 -3.53 -3.65
C ASP A 426 -12.24 -4.33 -4.60
N GLU A 427 -13.46 -3.84 -4.82
CA GLU A 427 -14.47 -4.49 -5.68
C GLU A 427 -14.02 -4.63 -7.15
N ASP A 428 -13.12 -3.76 -7.60
CA ASP A 428 -12.55 -3.78 -8.95
C ASP A 428 -11.28 -4.64 -9.02
N GLY A 429 -10.90 -5.29 -7.92
CA GLY A 429 -9.70 -6.10 -7.82
C GLY A 429 -8.41 -5.28 -7.77
N ARG A 430 -8.42 -3.98 -7.45
CA ARG A 430 -7.20 -3.18 -7.22
C ARG A 430 -6.83 -3.23 -5.74
N SER A 431 -5.61 -2.84 -5.35
CA SER A 431 -5.32 -2.67 -3.93
C SER A 431 -6.11 -1.50 -3.35
N GLU A 432 -6.79 -1.72 -2.22
CA GLU A 432 -7.62 -0.73 -1.53
C GLU A 432 -6.78 0.47 -1.04
N TYR A 433 -5.51 0.22 -0.70
CA TYR A 433 -4.58 1.21 -0.19
C TYR A 433 -3.43 1.47 -1.17
N LEU A 434 -2.82 2.64 -1.03
CA LEU A 434 -1.58 3.04 -1.69
C LEU A 434 -0.46 3.08 -0.64
N ILE A 435 0.74 2.66 -1.01
CA ILE A 435 1.92 2.76 -0.12
C ILE A 435 3.01 3.65 -0.72
N ASP A 436 3.82 4.22 0.16
CA ASP A 436 5.03 4.96 -0.21
C ASP A 436 6.22 3.99 -0.22
N ASN A 437 6.71 3.65 -1.42
CA ASN A 437 7.92 2.84 -1.60
C ASN A 437 8.78 3.46 -2.70
N GLU A 438 9.76 4.26 -2.29
CA GLU A 438 10.58 5.07 -3.20
C GLU A 438 11.40 4.22 -4.16
N LEU A 439 11.89 3.05 -3.72
CA LEU A 439 12.72 2.17 -4.54
C LEU A 439 11.93 1.62 -5.74
N ILE A 440 10.75 1.04 -5.48
CA ILE A 440 9.86 0.55 -6.54
C ILE A 440 9.37 1.72 -7.39
N GLN A 441 8.97 2.83 -6.77
CA GLN A 441 8.43 3.99 -7.47
C GLN A 441 9.43 4.56 -8.48
N LYS A 442 10.66 4.83 -8.03
CA LYS A 442 11.72 5.37 -8.88
C LYS A 442 12.04 4.38 -10.01
N TYR A 443 12.21 3.10 -9.68
CA TYR A 443 12.45 2.07 -10.67
C TYR A 443 11.35 2.03 -11.75
N LEU A 444 10.08 1.91 -11.35
CA LEU A 444 8.95 1.83 -12.28
C LEU A 444 8.82 3.10 -13.14
N ASN A 445 8.93 4.28 -12.53
CA ASN A 445 8.87 5.55 -13.27
C ASN A 445 10.01 5.69 -14.29
N GLU A 446 11.22 5.25 -13.94
CA GLU A 446 12.35 5.20 -14.88
C GLU A 446 12.07 4.22 -16.04
N GLN A 447 11.55 3.02 -15.74
CA GLN A 447 11.20 2.05 -16.79
C GLN A 447 10.09 2.55 -17.71
N PHE A 448 9.01 3.11 -17.14
CA PHE A 448 7.89 3.63 -17.93
C PHE A 448 8.30 4.84 -18.77
N SER A 449 9.20 5.68 -18.27
CA SER A 449 9.80 6.76 -19.05
C SER A 449 10.64 6.22 -20.21
N ARG A 450 11.52 5.23 -19.96
CA ARG A 450 12.34 4.58 -21.01
C ARG A 450 11.49 3.88 -22.08
N LYS A 451 10.38 3.26 -21.67
CA LYS A 451 9.45 2.55 -22.56
C LYS A 451 8.38 3.45 -23.19
N ASN A 452 8.37 4.76 -22.89
CA ASN A 452 7.37 5.73 -23.34
C ASN A 452 5.91 5.34 -22.99
N ILE A 453 5.69 4.79 -21.80
CA ILE A 453 4.37 4.28 -21.35
C ILE A 453 3.46 5.41 -20.83
N GLY A 454 3.96 6.64 -20.65
CA GLY A 454 3.16 7.80 -20.24
C GLY A 454 2.57 7.69 -18.82
N LEU A 455 3.00 6.70 -18.04
CA LEU A 455 2.59 6.44 -16.68
C LEU A 455 3.66 6.95 -15.71
N SER A 456 3.24 7.73 -14.71
CA SER A 456 4.10 8.14 -13.60
C SER A 456 3.34 7.95 -12.29
N LEU A 457 3.91 7.12 -11.43
CA LEU A 457 3.36 6.74 -10.15
C LEU A 457 3.87 7.67 -9.05
N SER A 458 2.95 8.23 -8.27
CA SER A 458 3.26 8.94 -7.01
C SER A 458 3.31 8.01 -5.80
N LYS A 459 2.64 6.85 -5.88
CA LYS A 459 2.59 5.79 -4.87
C LYS A 459 2.46 4.43 -5.54
N ILE A 460 2.74 3.37 -4.79
CA ILE A 460 2.64 1.98 -5.26
C ILE A 460 1.29 1.39 -4.89
N TYR A 461 0.75 0.59 -5.81
CA TYR A 461 -0.52 -0.11 -5.67
C TYR A 461 -0.51 -1.36 -6.57
N ILE A 462 -1.39 -2.33 -6.31
CA ILE A 462 -1.57 -3.51 -7.15
C ILE A 462 -2.74 -3.27 -8.12
N PRO A 463 -2.54 -3.35 -9.45
CA PRO A 463 -3.60 -3.12 -10.43
C PRO A 463 -4.56 -4.31 -10.55
N HIS A 464 -5.74 -4.05 -11.13
CA HIS A 464 -6.84 -5.01 -11.26
C HIS A 464 -6.53 -6.27 -12.08
N ASN A 465 -5.42 -6.29 -12.82
CA ASN A 465 -5.00 -7.40 -13.66
C ASN A 465 -3.86 -8.26 -13.06
N LEU A 466 -3.38 -7.95 -11.84
CA LEU A 466 -2.33 -8.73 -11.17
C LEU A 466 -2.92 -9.74 -10.17
N PHE A 467 -2.91 -11.01 -10.54
CA PHE A 467 -3.30 -12.14 -9.70
C PHE A 467 -2.12 -12.60 -8.85
N ILE A 468 -2.35 -12.80 -7.55
CA ILE A 468 -1.34 -13.36 -6.65
C ILE A 468 -1.84 -14.72 -6.17
N ILE A 469 -1.14 -15.77 -6.57
CA ILE A 469 -1.53 -17.16 -6.32
C ILE A 469 -0.45 -17.80 -5.47
N GLY A 470 -0.82 -18.48 -4.39
CA GLY A 470 0.11 -19.20 -3.55
C GLY A 470 -0.22 -20.66 -3.34
N THR A 471 0.78 -21.44 -2.92
CA THR A 471 0.58 -22.79 -2.40
C THR A 471 0.99 -22.87 -0.94
N VAL A 472 0.19 -23.60 -0.17
CA VAL A 472 0.47 -23.91 1.23
C VAL A 472 0.47 -25.41 1.42
N ASN A 473 1.58 -25.95 1.91
CA ASN A 473 1.64 -27.32 2.41
C ASN A 473 1.24 -27.29 3.89
N THR A 474 0.23 -28.08 4.25
CA THR A 474 -0.22 -28.21 5.64
C THR A 474 0.63 -29.21 6.44
N SER A 475 1.31 -30.13 5.74
CA SER A 475 1.97 -31.33 6.28
C SER A 475 3.39 -31.17 6.81
N ASP A 476 4.05 -30.07 6.46
CA ASP A 476 5.48 -29.88 6.72
C ASP A 476 5.71 -29.52 8.20
N GLN A 477 6.63 -30.21 8.88
CA GLN A 477 6.84 -30.10 10.33
C GLN A 477 7.54 -28.79 10.81
N ASN A 478 7.84 -27.84 9.92
CA ASN A 478 8.50 -26.56 10.24
C ASN A 478 7.92 -25.40 9.42
N VAL A 479 6.60 -25.24 9.49
CA VAL A 479 5.90 -24.18 8.77
C VAL A 479 5.54 -23.01 9.69
N PHE A 480 5.65 -21.80 9.15
CA PHE A 480 5.08 -20.62 9.77
C PHE A 480 3.56 -20.67 9.65
N VAL A 481 2.87 -20.55 10.78
CA VAL A 481 1.41 -20.44 10.78
C VAL A 481 1.03 -19.14 10.08
N MET A 482 0.20 -19.25 9.04
CA MET A 482 -0.36 -18.09 8.35
C MET A 482 -1.29 -17.34 9.31
N ASP A 483 -0.90 -16.12 9.67
CA ASP A 483 -1.69 -15.27 10.56
C ASP A 483 -3.07 -14.93 9.94
N THR A 484 -4.05 -14.67 10.80
CA THR A 484 -5.37 -14.14 10.51
C THR A 484 -5.36 -12.98 9.52
N ALA A 485 -4.33 -12.13 9.58
CA ALA A 485 -4.13 -11.03 8.65
C ALA A 485 -3.93 -11.48 7.19
N PHE A 486 -3.25 -12.61 6.95
CA PHE A 486 -3.17 -13.23 5.62
C PHE A 486 -4.47 -13.93 5.25
N LYS A 487 -5.09 -14.61 6.22
CA LYS A 487 -6.36 -15.33 5.99
C LYS A 487 -7.47 -14.43 5.45
N ARG A 488 -7.48 -13.16 5.86
CA ARG A 488 -8.43 -12.15 5.38
C ARG A 488 -8.17 -11.68 3.94
N ARG A 489 -6.93 -11.78 3.45
CA ARG A 489 -6.46 -11.15 2.20
C ARG A 489 -6.32 -12.10 1.03
N PHE A 490 -6.51 -13.38 1.28
CA PHE A 490 -6.44 -14.44 0.29
C PHE A 490 -7.71 -15.28 0.39
N GLU A 491 -8.24 -15.68 -0.76
CA GLU A 491 -9.26 -16.72 -0.86
C GLU A 491 -8.59 -18.09 -0.75
N PHE A 492 -9.08 -18.93 0.16
CA PHE A 492 -8.51 -20.24 0.44
C PHE A 492 -9.28 -21.33 -0.28
N GLU A 493 -8.60 -22.07 -1.16
CA GLU A 493 -9.16 -23.25 -1.83
C GLU A 493 -8.48 -24.51 -1.27
N TYR A 494 -9.26 -25.30 -0.53
CA TYR A 494 -8.83 -26.61 -0.03
C TYR A 494 -8.83 -27.64 -1.15
N LEU A 495 -7.74 -28.39 -1.24
CA LEU A 495 -7.60 -29.51 -2.16
C LEU A 495 -7.58 -30.80 -1.36
N ASP A 496 -8.74 -31.47 -1.39
CA ASP A 496 -8.98 -32.74 -0.73
C ASP A 496 -8.01 -33.83 -1.22
N ALA A 497 -7.41 -34.54 -0.27
CA ALA A 497 -6.49 -35.64 -0.53
C ALA A 497 -7.16 -36.88 -1.14
N ASN A 498 -8.47 -37.04 -0.90
CA ASN A 498 -9.27 -38.15 -1.39
C ASN A 498 -9.91 -37.88 -2.75
N TYR A 499 -9.78 -36.65 -3.28
CA TYR A 499 -10.28 -36.35 -4.62
C TYR A 499 -9.48 -37.10 -5.70
N ALA A 500 -10.18 -37.94 -6.47
CA ALA A 500 -9.59 -38.65 -7.61
C ALA A 500 -9.59 -37.75 -8.86
N ALA A 501 -8.40 -37.40 -9.35
CA ALA A 501 -8.26 -36.72 -10.64
C ALA A 501 -8.55 -37.71 -11.79
N LEU A 502 -9.48 -37.32 -12.65
CA LEU A 502 -9.93 -38.08 -13.81
C LEU A 502 -9.45 -37.43 -15.12
N ASP A 503 -9.28 -38.22 -16.16
CA ASP A 503 -9.08 -37.73 -17.54
C ASP A 503 -10.41 -37.31 -18.20
N GLU A 504 -10.35 -36.88 -19.46
CA GLU A 504 -11.54 -36.45 -20.23
C GLU A 504 -12.56 -37.59 -20.45
N ALA A 505 -12.12 -38.85 -20.36
CA ALA A 505 -12.98 -40.02 -20.44
C ALA A 505 -13.53 -40.47 -19.07
N GLY A 506 -13.21 -39.74 -18.00
CA GLY A 506 -13.62 -40.08 -16.64
C GLY A 506 -12.77 -41.18 -15.99
N LYS A 507 -11.64 -41.58 -16.60
CA LYS A 507 -10.76 -42.61 -16.05
C LYS A 507 -9.80 -41.99 -15.03
N PRO A 508 -9.54 -42.67 -13.90
CA PRO A 508 -8.59 -42.19 -12.90
C PRO A 508 -7.17 -42.08 -13.46
N LEU A 509 -6.58 -40.90 -13.31
CA LEU A 509 -5.18 -40.64 -13.65
C LEU A 509 -4.23 -41.33 -12.66
N ASN A 510 -3.00 -41.63 -13.07
CA ASN A 510 -1.94 -42.08 -12.15
C ASN A 510 -2.34 -43.24 -11.20
N ASN A 511 -3.24 -44.13 -11.62
CA ASN A 511 -3.75 -45.23 -10.80
C ASN A 511 -2.93 -46.51 -11.04
N PHE A 512 -1.88 -46.72 -10.23
CA PHE A 512 -1.06 -47.92 -10.28
C PHE A 512 -1.69 -49.05 -9.45
N VAL A 513 -1.69 -50.28 -9.98
CA VAL A 513 -2.13 -51.47 -9.24
C VAL A 513 -0.91 -52.23 -8.76
N PHE A 514 -0.87 -52.60 -7.48
CA PHE A 514 0.23 -53.34 -6.88
C PHE A 514 -0.26 -54.42 -5.92
N ASN A 515 0.57 -55.43 -5.69
CA ASN A 515 0.25 -56.56 -4.83
C ASN A 515 1.07 -56.54 -3.54
N ILE A 516 0.42 -56.81 -2.41
CA ILE A 516 1.06 -57.00 -1.10
C ILE A 516 0.42 -58.22 -0.43
N GLY A 517 1.23 -59.21 -0.11
CA GLY A 517 0.77 -60.52 0.35
C GLY A 517 -0.14 -61.16 -0.69
N LYS A 518 -1.39 -61.42 -0.31
CA LYS A 518 -2.42 -62.01 -1.19
C LYS A 518 -3.42 -60.99 -1.74
N MET A 519 -3.27 -59.71 -1.40
CA MET A 519 -4.21 -58.66 -1.78
C MET A 519 -3.63 -57.79 -2.90
N ASN A 520 -4.53 -57.32 -3.78
CA ASN A 520 -4.22 -56.34 -4.82
C ASN A 520 -4.82 -55.01 -4.42
N PHE A 521 -4.07 -53.94 -4.64
CA PHE A 521 -4.48 -52.59 -4.31
C PHE A 521 -4.37 -51.70 -5.54
N SER A 522 -5.46 -50.99 -5.86
CA SER A 522 -5.40 -49.79 -6.68
C SER A 522 -4.83 -48.65 -5.82
N TRP A 523 -3.91 -47.87 -6.38
CA TRP A 523 -3.29 -46.73 -5.71
C TRP A 523 -4.30 -45.73 -5.15
N ILE A 524 -5.37 -45.44 -5.89
CA ILE A 524 -6.40 -44.49 -5.45
C ILE A 524 -7.17 -45.04 -4.25
N ASN A 525 -7.67 -46.27 -4.35
CA ASN A 525 -8.42 -46.90 -3.26
C ASN A 525 -7.51 -47.08 -2.02
N PHE A 526 -6.24 -47.40 -2.24
CA PHE A 526 -5.25 -47.48 -1.16
C PHE A 526 -5.07 -46.15 -0.44
N ILE A 527 -4.89 -45.06 -1.18
CA ILE A 527 -4.72 -43.72 -0.61
C ILE A 527 -5.98 -43.25 0.11
N HIS A 528 -7.17 -43.49 -0.45
CA HIS A 528 -8.44 -43.13 0.17
C HIS A 528 -8.60 -43.82 1.55
N ASN A 529 -8.48 -45.15 1.57
CA ASN A 529 -8.58 -45.93 2.81
C ASN A 529 -7.47 -45.59 3.81
N LEU A 530 -6.26 -45.31 3.32
CA LEU A 530 -5.15 -44.83 4.15
C LEU A 530 -5.48 -43.48 4.79
N ASN A 531 -5.95 -42.50 4.01
CA ASN A 531 -6.29 -41.17 4.50
C ASN A 531 -7.45 -41.21 5.49
N GLU A 532 -8.47 -42.04 5.27
CA GLU A 532 -9.54 -42.28 6.25
C GLU A 532 -8.99 -42.91 7.52
N PHE A 533 -8.09 -43.90 7.42
CA PHE A 533 -7.47 -44.51 8.59
C PHE A 533 -6.56 -43.54 9.36
N ILE A 534 -5.92 -42.60 8.67
CA ILE A 534 -5.09 -41.57 9.30
C ILE A 534 -5.93 -40.65 10.19
N VAL A 535 -7.09 -40.17 9.71
CA VAL A 535 -7.91 -39.17 10.43
C VAL A 535 -8.97 -39.74 11.36
N ASP A 536 -9.28 -41.03 11.27
CA ASP A 536 -10.30 -41.69 12.10
C ASP A 536 -9.84 -41.80 13.57
N ASP A 537 -10.43 -40.98 14.44
CA ASP A 537 -10.14 -40.93 15.88
C ASP A 537 -10.57 -42.20 16.64
N LEU A 538 -11.55 -42.94 16.13
CA LEU A 538 -12.15 -44.08 16.84
C LEU A 538 -11.54 -45.41 16.43
N ASN A 539 -11.36 -45.61 15.12
CA ASN A 539 -10.91 -46.87 14.54
C ASN A 539 -9.59 -46.74 13.75
N GLY A 540 -8.98 -45.56 13.74
CA GLY A 540 -7.74 -45.26 13.03
C GLY A 540 -6.64 -44.69 13.93
N LEU A 541 -5.83 -43.80 13.36
CA LEU A 541 -4.67 -43.22 14.02
C LEU A 541 -4.96 -41.91 14.77
N GLY A 542 -6.13 -41.29 14.56
CA GLY A 542 -6.52 -40.01 15.14
C GLY A 542 -5.54 -38.86 14.84
N LEU A 543 -4.97 -38.84 13.63
CA LEU A 543 -4.05 -37.81 13.17
C LEU A 543 -4.77 -36.72 12.40
N THR A 544 -4.15 -35.54 12.35
CA THR A 544 -4.67 -34.40 11.59
C THR A 544 -4.54 -34.61 10.07
N GLU A 545 -5.40 -33.93 9.29
CA GLU A 545 -5.49 -34.05 7.82
C GLU A 545 -4.19 -33.68 7.10
N ASP A 546 -3.27 -32.98 7.77
CA ASP A 546 -1.95 -32.70 7.24
C ASP A 546 -1.09 -33.96 7.06
N LYS A 547 -1.42 -35.09 7.70
CA LYS A 547 -0.73 -36.37 7.51
C LYS A 547 -1.24 -37.19 6.33
N GLN A 548 -2.29 -36.72 5.66
CA GLN A 548 -2.84 -37.37 4.47
C GLN A 548 -1.91 -37.24 3.26
N LEU A 549 -2.17 -38.07 2.25
CA LEU A 549 -1.43 -38.11 0.99
C LEU A 549 -2.39 -37.95 -0.19
N GLY A 550 -2.01 -37.16 -1.19
CA GLY A 550 -2.75 -37.06 -2.43
C GLY A 550 -2.28 -38.05 -3.49
N GLN A 551 -3.15 -38.33 -4.46
CA GLN A 551 -2.93 -39.22 -5.60
C GLN A 551 -1.61 -39.01 -6.36
N PHE A 552 -1.07 -37.79 -6.42
CA PHE A 552 0.18 -37.47 -7.15
C PHE A 552 1.43 -37.41 -6.26
N PHE A 553 1.35 -37.89 -5.00
CA PHE A 553 2.51 -38.00 -4.13
C PHE A 553 3.62 -38.86 -4.76
N ILE A 554 3.21 -39.93 -5.45
CA ILE A 554 4.08 -40.74 -6.31
C ILE A 554 3.58 -40.62 -7.75
N LYS A 555 4.48 -40.29 -8.68
CA LYS A 555 4.20 -40.30 -10.12
C LYS A 555 4.61 -41.65 -10.71
N PHE A 556 3.63 -42.42 -11.17
CA PHE A 556 3.84 -43.73 -11.76
C PHE A 556 4.06 -43.63 -13.27
N LYS A 557 4.78 -44.61 -13.83
CA LYS A 557 4.87 -44.84 -15.27
C LYS A 557 3.82 -45.89 -15.63
N LEU A 558 2.72 -45.49 -16.23
CA LEU A 558 1.66 -46.39 -16.65
C LEU A 558 1.84 -46.70 -18.15
N ASP A 559 1.58 -47.93 -18.56
CA ASP A 559 1.57 -48.29 -19.98
C ASP A 559 0.26 -47.81 -20.63
N ASP A 560 0.33 -47.33 -21.88
CA ASP A 560 -0.82 -46.75 -22.62
C ASP A 560 -1.93 -47.77 -22.95
N ASN A 561 -1.69 -49.07 -22.73
CA ASN A 561 -2.67 -50.11 -23.00
C ASN A 561 -3.61 -50.31 -21.79
N GLU A 562 -4.90 -50.13 -22.04
CA GLU A 562 -6.01 -50.29 -21.11
C GLU A 562 -5.93 -51.58 -20.27
N LEU A 563 -5.54 -51.45 -19.00
CA LEU A 563 -5.80 -52.46 -17.99
C LEU A 563 -7.20 -52.21 -17.42
N THR A 564 -8.17 -52.98 -17.90
CA THR A 564 -9.46 -53.18 -17.21
C THR A 564 -9.26 -54.13 -16.03
N GLU A 565 -10.13 -54.06 -15.02
CA GLU A 565 -10.04 -54.84 -13.77
C GLU A 565 -9.97 -56.37 -13.98
N GLN A 566 -10.30 -56.86 -15.18
CA GLN A 566 -10.38 -58.29 -15.50
C GLN A 566 -9.08 -58.90 -16.07
N SER A 567 -8.02 -58.12 -16.34
CA SER A 567 -6.75 -58.64 -16.89
C SER A 567 -5.61 -58.81 -15.86
N ILE A 568 -5.88 -58.68 -14.56
CA ILE A 568 -4.91 -58.20 -13.56
C ILE A 568 -3.80 -59.18 -13.11
N VAL A 569 -3.92 -60.51 -13.15
CA VAL A 569 -3.15 -61.28 -12.15
C VAL A 569 -1.78 -61.86 -12.59
N THR A 570 -1.51 -62.14 -13.87
CA THR A 570 -0.30 -62.92 -14.25
C THR A 570 0.74 -62.23 -15.13
N ASN A 571 0.42 -61.11 -15.78
CA ASN A 571 1.34 -60.44 -16.72
C ASN A 571 1.95 -59.14 -16.19
N ILE A 572 1.53 -58.65 -15.02
CA ILE A 572 1.97 -57.35 -14.46
C ILE A 572 3.44 -57.40 -13.99
N GLU A 573 3.91 -58.53 -13.46
CA GLU A 573 5.24 -58.64 -12.84
C GLU A 573 6.41 -58.61 -13.83
N ASN A 574 6.17 -58.94 -15.11
CA ASN A 574 7.20 -59.02 -16.15
C ASN A 574 7.41 -57.71 -16.92
N GLN A 575 6.85 -56.60 -16.42
CA GLN A 575 6.98 -55.29 -17.06
C GLN A 575 8.03 -54.44 -16.33
N ASP A 576 8.97 -53.88 -17.11
CA ASP A 576 10.01 -52.98 -16.58
C ASP A 576 9.40 -51.81 -15.77
N ASN A 577 8.22 -51.33 -16.17
CA ASN A 577 7.52 -50.24 -15.48
C ASN A 577 6.93 -50.65 -14.12
N TYR A 578 6.54 -51.92 -13.92
CA TYR A 578 6.01 -52.39 -12.64
C TYR A 578 7.07 -52.35 -11.54
N SER A 579 8.24 -52.94 -11.79
CA SER A 579 9.35 -52.94 -10.83
C SER A 579 9.74 -51.51 -10.43
N VAL A 580 9.87 -50.61 -11.42
CA VAL A 580 10.20 -49.21 -11.19
C VAL A 580 9.15 -48.48 -10.36
N ASN A 581 7.86 -48.77 -10.57
CA ASN A 581 6.78 -48.17 -9.80
C ASN A 581 6.70 -48.74 -8.37
N TYR A 582 6.92 -50.04 -8.22
CA TYR A 582 6.96 -50.70 -6.92
C TYR A 582 8.14 -50.20 -6.07
N ASP A 583 9.31 -49.99 -6.66
CA ASP A 583 10.46 -49.37 -5.99
C ASP A 583 10.17 -47.95 -5.50
N LYS A 584 9.34 -47.18 -6.21
CA LYS A 584 8.89 -45.87 -5.72
C LYS A 584 7.99 -45.98 -4.49
N LEU A 585 7.11 -46.99 -4.42
CA LEU A 585 6.31 -47.27 -3.22
C LEU A 585 7.23 -47.57 -2.03
N LYS A 586 8.21 -48.47 -2.21
CA LYS A 586 9.21 -48.79 -1.18
C LYS A 586 9.97 -47.56 -0.70
N GLY A 587 10.53 -46.80 -1.64
CA GLY A 587 11.41 -45.69 -1.32
C GLY A 587 10.70 -44.46 -0.76
N LYS A 588 9.49 -44.14 -1.27
CA LYS A 588 8.79 -42.90 -0.90
C LYS A 588 7.64 -43.12 0.08
N LEU A 589 6.73 -44.05 -0.21
CA LEU A 589 5.54 -44.26 0.61
C LEU A 589 5.94 -44.80 1.99
N LEU A 590 6.72 -45.89 2.04
CA LEU A 590 7.05 -46.50 3.33
C LEU A 590 7.88 -45.57 4.22
N GLN A 591 8.78 -44.79 3.62
CA GLN A 591 9.59 -43.84 4.37
C GLN A 591 8.71 -42.77 5.04
N TYR A 592 7.74 -42.22 4.30
CA TYR A 592 6.77 -41.26 4.84
C TYR A 592 5.87 -41.90 5.91
N LEU A 593 5.25 -43.05 5.61
CA LEU A 593 4.37 -43.72 6.55
C LEU A 593 5.08 -44.12 7.85
N TRP A 594 6.36 -44.47 7.77
CA TRP A 594 7.14 -44.83 8.95
C TRP A 594 7.56 -43.62 9.79
N ASN A 595 8.10 -42.58 9.14
CA ASN A 595 8.66 -41.44 9.85
C ASN A 595 7.60 -40.40 10.26
N ASP A 596 6.71 -40.05 9.33
CA ASP A 596 5.80 -38.92 9.47
C ASP A 596 4.43 -39.32 10.01
N VAL A 597 3.95 -40.53 9.69
CA VAL A 597 2.61 -41.01 10.11
C VAL A 597 2.71 -41.87 11.37
N ARG A 598 3.42 -43.00 11.33
CA ARG A 598 3.58 -43.90 12.50
C ARG A 598 4.21 -43.17 13.67
N GLY A 599 5.24 -42.35 13.43
CA GLY A 599 5.94 -41.60 14.47
C GLY A 599 5.07 -40.54 15.17
N ALA A 600 4.01 -40.06 14.52
CA ALA A 600 3.12 -39.02 15.05
C ALA A 600 1.91 -39.57 15.81
N SER A 601 1.57 -40.85 15.64
CA SER A 601 0.38 -41.45 16.25
C SER A 601 0.68 -41.98 17.66
N TYR A 602 -0.19 -41.61 18.61
CA TYR A 602 -0.22 -42.14 19.97
C TYR A 602 -1.41 -43.09 20.19
N SER A 603 -2.15 -43.46 19.14
CA SER A 603 -3.30 -44.35 19.26
C SER A 603 -2.89 -45.77 19.63
N GLU A 604 -3.79 -46.53 20.25
CA GLU A 604 -3.58 -47.97 20.47
C GLU A 604 -3.52 -48.75 19.15
N LYS A 605 -4.11 -48.20 18.08
CA LYS A 605 -4.08 -48.77 16.73
C LYS A 605 -2.76 -48.45 16.04
N SER A 606 -2.30 -49.38 15.21
CA SER A 606 -1.08 -49.22 14.42
C SER A 606 -1.38 -49.37 12.94
N LEU A 607 -0.64 -48.66 12.09
CA LEU A 607 -0.71 -48.81 10.64
C LEU A 607 0.01 -50.08 10.15
N PHE A 608 1.09 -50.48 10.83
CA PHE A 608 1.93 -51.62 10.45
C PHE A 608 1.68 -52.81 11.38
N ASP A 609 1.98 -54.02 10.89
CA ASP A 609 1.91 -55.22 11.71
C ASP A 609 2.84 -55.09 12.92
N SER A 610 2.32 -55.45 14.10
CA SER A 610 3.03 -55.42 15.40
C SER A 610 4.37 -56.16 15.40
N ASN A 611 4.55 -57.13 14.50
CA ASN A 611 5.78 -57.90 14.36
C ASN A 611 6.93 -57.10 13.73
N ILE A 612 6.64 -55.97 13.07
CA ILE A 612 7.64 -55.15 12.38
C ILE A 612 8.26 -54.12 13.33
N LYS A 613 9.51 -54.37 13.72
CA LYS A 613 10.19 -53.61 14.78
C LYS A 613 11.10 -52.49 14.26
N SER A 614 11.50 -52.53 12.99
CA SER A 614 12.40 -51.54 12.41
C SER A 614 12.03 -51.21 10.97
N PHE A 615 12.45 -50.02 10.51
CA PHE A 615 12.25 -49.61 9.12
C PHE A 615 12.96 -50.56 8.15
N GLY A 616 14.15 -51.07 8.48
CA GLY A 616 14.86 -52.03 7.64
C GLY A 616 14.11 -53.35 7.48
N GLU A 617 13.45 -53.82 8.54
CA GLU A 617 12.57 -55.00 8.48
C GLU A 617 11.34 -54.74 7.61
N LEU A 618 10.68 -53.59 7.80
CA LEU A 618 9.55 -53.15 6.97
C LEU A 618 9.94 -53.13 5.48
N TYR A 619 11.08 -52.49 5.19
CA TYR A 619 11.57 -52.30 3.83
C TYR A 619 11.83 -53.65 3.13
N LYS A 620 12.50 -54.58 3.83
CA LYS A 620 12.81 -55.91 3.28
C LYS A 620 11.54 -56.75 3.08
N LYS A 621 10.64 -56.79 4.05
CA LYS A 621 9.37 -57.53 3.93
C LYS A 621 8.51 -57.01 2.79
N PHE A 622 8.44 -55.69 2.63
CA PHE A 622 7.71 -55.09 1.51
C PHE A 622 8.37 -55.39 0.15
N GLU A 623 9.71 -55.46 0.09
CA GLU A 623 10.45 -55.88 -1.11
C GLU A 623 10.15 -57.32 -1.52
N GLU A 624 10.02 -58.22 -0.54
CA GLU A 624 9.59 -59.60 -0.73
C GLU A 624 8.06 -59.71 -0.97
N LYS A 625 7.36 -58.57 -1.07
CA LYS A 625 5.90 -58.45 -1.24
C LYS A 625 5.10 -59.14 -0.13
N GLU A 626 5.68 -59.27 1.06
CA GLU A 626 4.98 -59.79 2.22
C GLU A 626 3.95 -58.79 2.76
N GLN A 627 3.01 -59.28 3.55
CA GLN A 627 2.05 -58.44 4.24
C GLN A 627 2.77 -57.63 5.34
N VAL A 628 2.64 -56.29 5.31
CA VAL A 628 3.30 -55.41 6.29
C VAL A 628 2.38 -54.50 7.11
N PHE A 629 1.15 -54.30 6.67
CA PHE A 629 0.16 -53.45 7.34
C PHE A 629 -0.62 -54.19 8.44
N SER A 630 -1.19 -53.48 9.41
CA SER A 630 -1.98 -54.11 10.46
C SER A 630 -3.27 -54.76 9.92
N LYS A 631 -3.83 -55.71 10.68
CA LYS A 631 -5.12 -56.33 10.34
C LYS A 631 -6.24 -55.29 10.37
N GLU A 632 -6.22 -54.40 11.35
CA GLU A 632 -7.20 -53.33 11.52
C GLU A 632 -7.24 -52.40 10.30
N PHE A 633 -6.08 -52.08 9.71
CA PHE A 633 -6.04 -51.31 8.47
C PHE A 633 -6.57 -52.11 7.28
N LEU A 634 -6.16 -53.37 7.14
CA LEU A 634 -6.59 -54.23 6.04
C LEU A 634 -8.10 -54.53 6.06
N GLU A 635 -8.74 -54.57 7.23
CA GLU A 635 -10.18 -54.78 7.37
C GLU A 635 -11.03 -53.70 6.68
N LYS A 636 -10.51 -52.48 6.49
CA LYS A 636 -11.22 -51.43 5.74
C LYS A 636 -11.38 -51.79 4.26
N PHE A 637 -10.38 -52.46 3.66
CA PHE A 637 -10.43 -52.87 2.26
C PHE A 637 -11.39 -54.04 2.00
N VAL A 638 -11.66 -54.87 3.00
CA VAL A 638 -12.58 -56.03 2.88
C VAL A 638 -14.06 -55.59 2.97
N LYS A 639 -14.35 -54.49 3.66
CA LYS A 639 -15.71 -53.93 3.77
C LYS A 639 -16.20 -53.22 2.49
N GLU A 640 -15.30 -52.75 1.63
CA GLU A 640 -15.68 -52.07 0.37
C GLU A 640 -16.12 -53.05 -0.74
N GLU A 641 -15.53 -54.25 -0.84
CA GLU A 641 -15.97 -55.28 -1.81
C GLU A 641 -17.44 -55.67 -1.57
N SER A 642 -17.89 -55.67 -0.31
CA SER A 642 -19.26 -56.02 0.07
C SER A 642 -20.27 -54.87 -0.09
N TYR A 643 -19.82 -53.61 -0.25
CA TYR A 643 -20.72 -52.47 -0.48
C TYR A 643 -20.97 -52.21 -1.98
N ASN A 644 -19.96 -52.45 -2.83
CA ASN A 644 -20.09 -52.33 -4.29
C ASN A 644 -20.89 -53.46 -4.93
N GLU A 645 -21.01 -54.64 -4.30
CA GLU A 645 -21.95 -55.69 -4.73
C GLU A 645 -23.42 -55.35 -4.46
N ILE A 646 -23.72 -54.37 -3.60
CA ILE A 646 -25.10 -53.99 -3.21
C ILE A 646 -25.64 -52.82 -4.07
N GLN A 647 -24.79 -52.13 -4.83
CA GLN A 647 -25.17 -50.99 -5.68
C GLN A 647 -25.10 -51.22 -7.20
N ASN A 648 -24.76 -52.43 -7.66
CA ASN A 648 -24.86 -52.79 -9.08
C ASN A 648 -26.26 -53.26 -9.48
#